data_AF-A0A8C0JTZ6-F1
#
_entry.id   AF-A0A8C0JTZ6-F1
#
_cell.length_a   1.000
_cell.length_b   1.000
_cell.length_c   1.000
_cell.angle_alpha   90.00
_cell.angle_beta   90.00
_cell.angle_gamma   90.00
#
_symmetry.space_group_name_H-M   'P 1'
#
loop_
_entity.id
_entity.type
_entity.pdbx_description
1 polymer ?
#
loop_
_entity_poly.entity_id
_entity_poly.type
_entity_poly.pdbx_seq_one_letter_code
_entity_poly.pdbx_strand_id
1 'polypeptide(L)'
;MGQALGIKTCDFQTARNNEEHHTKAISSQHLIVRRGQPFTIILHFQAPVQAFIHTLKKVTLIAQTGEYPSKANKTQATFPISSLGDQKWWNAAVEDRDDQSWKVSVTAPADAIIGHYSLLLQVMGKKPLLLGQFTLLFNPWAREDAVFLKKESQRREYVLNQHGLIYLGTADCFQAEPWDFGQFECGVINLSLGLLNLDKQVEKWGNPVHVAHILGALLHGLKEKSVLPTPRTDTTQEGVLLYKRRGSVPILRQWITGQGRPVYDSQAWVFAAVACTVLRCLGIPARVITTFTSAQGTGGHLFVDEYYNEEALQNGEGPRGRIWIFQTSTECWMTRPDLPQGYDGWQILYPRVSSGGGVLESCDLAPVRAVKEGTLGLTPAVSDLFAAVNASCMVWKCREDGALELTNSNTKYVGNNISTKGVDSDRCEDITQNYKYPEGSPQEKEVLEKVQDERMGHKKDSGIHPPSLKTAETLYMFLEAPSSLYLGGNAQFSVNLVNPSDQEKAVQLAIGVQAIYYNGILAAELWKKKLSSMLDAYMGNCMALPDNPNPLLPHWEAAAMGHLEGLKIWFLASGVPSVSSSFNTYLLSRDTGRGRSRLHAGSLTWDLIPGLQDHTLEAGALEGAKPLSHPGIPQKSILRKEFLFEWKEGVILE
;
A
#
# COMPACT_ATOMS: atom_id res chain seq x y z
N MET A 1 54.48 31.48 -27.83
CA MET A 1 53.98 30.16 -27.39
C MET A 1 52.73 30.41 -26.55
N GLY A 2 51.56 29.92 -26.94
CA GLY A 2 50.34 30.12 -26.14
C GLY A 2 50.42 29.33 -24.84
N GLN A 3 50.11 29.96 -23.70
CA GLN A 3 49.99 29.25 -22.43
C GLN A 3 48.93 28.15 -22.57
N ALA A 4 49.27 26.94 -22.12
CA ALA A 4 48.37 25.82 -22.14
C ALA A 4 47.21 26.06 -21.15
N LEU A 5 45.96 25.83 -21.59
CA LEU A 5 44.80 25.85 -20.69
C LEU A 5 45.04 24.83 -19.56
N GLY A 6 45.07 25.32 -18.32
CA GLY A 6 45.19 24.54 -17.09
C GLY A 6 44.05 24.87 -16.14
N ILE A 7 43.32 23.86 -15.68
CA ILE A 7 42.31 24.00 -14.62
C ILE A 7 43.02 23.81 -13.28
N LYS A 8 42.78 24.74 -12.35
CA LYS A 8 43.26 24.65 -10.97
C LYS A 8 42.32 23.76 -10.15
N THR A 9 41.03 24.09 -10.14
CA THR A 9 39.98 23.36 -9.41
C THR A 9 38.63 23.53 -10.11
N CYS A 10 37.71 22.61 -9.84
CA CYS A 10 36.30 22.72 -10.19
C CYS A 10 35.48 22.67 -8.91
N ASP A 11 34.74 23.74 -8.61
CA ASP A 11 33.80 23.79 -7.50
C ASP A 11 32.40 23.45 -8.01
N PHE A 12 31.81 22.38 -7.47
CA PHE A 12 30.47 21.91 -7.82
C PHE A 12 29.36 22.62 -7.07
N GLN A 13 29.66 23.61 -6.23
CA GLN A 13 28.67 24.42 -5.52
C GLN A 13 27.64 23.55 -4.78
N THR A 14 28.09 22.44 -4.20
CA THR A 14 27.26 21.33 -3.73
C THR A 14 26.11 21.77 -2.83
N ALA A 15 26.38 22.60 -1.82
CA ALA A 15 25.35 23.05 -0.89
C ALA A 15 24.23 23.83 -1.58
N ARG A 16 24.60 24.74 -2.49
CA ARG A 16 23.65 25.55 -3.26
C ARG A 16 22.84 24.69 -4.21
N ASN A 17 23.50 23.88 -5.02
CA ASN A 17 22.82 23.03 -6.01
C ASN A 17 21.91 22.02 -5.30
N ASN A 18 22.34 21.39 -4.20
CA ASN A 18 21.50 20.43 -3.49
C ASN A 18 20.27 21.09 -2.84
N GLU A 19 20.36 22.35 -2.41
CA GLU A 19 19.19 23.13 -1.96
C GLU A 19 18.23 23.37 -3.13
N GLU A 20 18.73 23.90 -4.25
CA GLU A 20 17.93 24.22 -5.45
C GLU A 20 17.30 22.98 -6.10
N HIS A 21 17.93 21.81 -5.98
CA HIS A 21 17.43 20.54 -6.53
C HIS A 21 16.63 19.69 -5.53
N HIS A 22 16.34 20.21 -4.33
CA HIS A 22 15.60 19.47 -3.30
C HIS A 22 16.26 18.13 -2.92
N THR A 23 17.58 18.15 -2.72
CA THR A 23 18.43 16.99 -2.39
C THR A 23 19.38 17.27 -1.21
N LYS A 24 19.31 18.45 -0.59
CA LYS A 24 20.11 18.85 0.58
C LYS A 24 20.04 17.86 1.76
N ALA A 25 18.88 17.22 1.94
CA ALA A 25 18.65 16.25 3.01
C ALA A 25 19.42 14.95 2.78
N ILE A 26 19.79 14.64 1.53
CA ILE A 26 20.51 13.42 1.14
C ILE A 26 22.00 13.57 1.41
N SER A 27 22.59 14.71 1.05
CA SER A 27 24.01 14.98 1.28
C SER A 27 24.34 16.46 1.28
N SER A 28 25.30 16.86 2.13
CA SER A 28 25.96 18.17 2.09
C SER A 28 27.35 18.11 1.44
N GLN A 29 27.88 16.91 1.18
CA GLN A 29 29.25 16.70 0.69
C GLN A 29 29.29 16.29 -0.79
N HIS A 30 28.34 15.48 -1.24
CA HIS A 30 28.27 14.99 -2.61
C HIS A 30 27.21 15.77 -3.40
N LEU A 31 27.53 16.15 -4.64
CA LEU A 31 26.55 16.79 -5.53
C LEU A 31 25.49 15.77 -5.95
N ILE A 32 24.23 16.07 -5.65
CA ILE A 32 23.08 15.25 -6.04
C ILE A 32 22.07 16.19 -6.68
N VAL A 33 21.82 16.00 -7.97
CA VAL A 33 20.98 16.87 -8.78
C VAL A 33 19.88 16.05 -9.46
N ARG A 34 18.87 16.74 -9.95
CA ARG A 34 17.72 16.15 -10.66
C ARG A 34 17.77 16.55 -12.12
N ARG A 35 17.49 15.61 -13.01
CA ARG A 35 17.51 15.81 -14.47
C ARG A 35 16.53 16.90 -14.93
N GLY A 36 16.76 17.50 -16.09
CA GLY A 36 15.92 18.58 -16.62
C GLY A 36 16.02 19.92 -15.90
N GLN A 37 16.85 20.04 -14.86
CA GLN A 37 17.09 21.28 -14.12
C GLN A 37 18.59 21.64 -14.18
N PRO A 38 18.96 22.92 -14.41
CA PRO A 38 20.34 23.36 -14.44
C PRO A 38 20.99 23.35 -13.05
N PHE A 39 22.26 22.98 -12.97
CA PHE A 39 23.11 23.13 -11.79
C PHE A 39 24.38 23.92 -12.14
N THR A 40 24.92 24.63 -11.16
CA THR A 40 26.09 25.51 -11.36
C THR A 40 27.40 24.80 -11.02
N ILE A 41 28.42 24.97 -11.84
CA ILE A 41 29.82 24.67 -11.49
C ILE A 41 30.69 25.92 -11.69
N ILE A 42 31.78 26.04 -10.93
CA ILE A 42 32.77 27.10 -11.09
C ILE A 42 34.12 26.47 -11.46
N LEU A 43 34.59 26.80 -12.66
CA LEU A 43 35.89 26.37 -13.17
C LEU A 43 36.92 27.44 -12.83
N HIS A 44 37.91 27.11 -12.00
CA HIS A 44 39.04 28.00 -11.71
C HIS A 44 40.23 27.65 -12.60
N PHE A 45 40.78 28.65 -13.30
CA PHE A 45 41.90 28.47 -14.21
C PHE A 45 43.23 28.85 -13.54
N GLN A 46 44.33 28.31 -14.05
CA GLN A 46 45.69 28.60 -13.56
C GLN A 46 46.24 29.95 -14.04
N ALA A 47 45.64 30.52 -15.09
CA ALA A 47 46.02 31.80 -15.67
C ALA A 47 44.75 32.59 -16.06
N PRO A 48 44.85 33.90 -16.35
CA PRO A 48 43.70 34.70 -16.76
C PRO A 48 43.01 34.18 -18.02
N VAL A 49 41.67 34.16 -18.02
CA VAL A 49 40.79 33.67 -19.10
C VAL A 49 41.17 34.27 -20.46
N GLN A 50 41.56 35.55 -20.47
CA GLN A 50 41.95 36.29 -21.67
C GLN A 50 43.11 35.63 -22.42
N ALA A 51 44.01 34.94 -21.71
CA ALA A 51 45.18 34.28 -22.30
C ALA A 51 44.83 33.05 -23.16
N PHE A 52 43.62 32.51 -23.05
CA PHE A 52 43.23 31.27 -23.72
C PHE A 52 41.79 31.25 -24.24
N ILE A 53 41.16 32.41 -24.44
CA ILE A 53 39.81 32.57 -25.02
C ILE A 53 39.59 31.77 -26.31
N HIS A 54 40.59 31.70 -27.20
CA HIS A 54 40.49 30.93 -28.45
C HIS A 54 40.48 29.41 -28.22
N THR A 55 41.17 28.94 -27.18
CA THR A 55 41.20 27.54 -26.76
C THR A 55 39.90 27.16 -26.06
N LEU A 56 39.32 28.08 -25.29
CA LEU A 56 38.06 27.90 -24.59
C LEU A 56 36.86 27.69 -25.53
N LYS A 57 36.89 28.28 -26.74
CA LYS A 57 35.90 28.00 -27.80
C LYS A 57 35.92 26.54 -28.29
N LYS A 58 36.95 25.76 -27.91
CA LYS A 58 37.15 24.35 -28.29
C LYS A 58 37.03 23.40 -27.10
N VAL A 59 36.48 23.88 -25.99
CA VAL A 59 36.27 23.11 -24.77
C VAL A 59 34.89 22.49 -24.78
N THR A 60 34.84 21.19 -24.53
CA THR A 60 33.60 20.44 -24.36
C THR A 60 33.60 19.75 -23.00
N LEU A 61 32.41 19.56 -22.45
CA LEU A 61 32.19 18.72 -21.30
C LEU A 61 31.79 17.32 -21.78
N ILE A 62 32.17 16.32 -20.99
CA ILE A 62 31.76 14.93 -21.16
C ILE A 62 31.10 14.46 -19.86
N ALA A 63 29.84 14.06 -19.93
CA ALA A 63 29.15 13.38 -18.84
C ALA A 63 29.13 11.87 -19.12
N GLN A 64 29.54 11.05 -18.15
CA GLN A 64 29.61 9.58 -18.27
C GLN A 64 28.93 8.89 -17.08
N THR A 65 28.13 7.85 -17.35
CA THR A 65 27.50 6.98 -16.34
C THR A 65 27.65 5.51 -16.74
N GLY A 66 27.53 4.60 -15.76
CA GLY A 66 27.68 3.15 -15.93
C GLY A 66 29.14 2.68 -16.07
N GLU A 67 29.34 1.35 -16.03
CA GLU A 67 30.66 0.73 -16.10
C GLU A 67 31.34 0.90 -17.47
N TYR A 68 30.54 0.89 -18.54
CA TYR A 68 31.02 1.01 -19.92
C TYR A 68 30.33 2.17 -20.66
N PRO A 69 30.70 3.43 -20.38
CA PRO A 69 30.05 4.60 -20.98
C PRO A 69 30.23 4.63 -22.50
N SER A 70 29.15 4.81 -23.25
CA SER A 70 29.16 4.91 -24.71
C SER A 70 28.16 5.94 -25.23
N LYS A 71 28.50 6.59 -26.34
CA LYS A 71 27.58 7.53 -27.01
C LYS A 71 26.36 6.82 -27.60
N ALA A 72 26.56 5.60 -28.10
CA ALA A 72 25.50 4.80 -28.71
C ALA A 72 24.37 4.50 -27.70
N ASN A 73 24.73 4.19 -26.46
CA ASN A 73 23.77 3.85 -25.41
C ASN A 73 23.33 5.06 -24.58
N LYS A 74 23.68 6.29 -25.00
CA LYS A 74 23.44 7.54 -24.25
C LYS A 74 24.04 7.59 -22.84
N THR A 75 24.90 6.63 -22.46
CA THR A 75 25.61 6.60 -21.19
C THR A 75 26.86 7.50 -21.19
N GLN A 76 27.24 8.04 -22.35
CA GLN A 76 28.20 9.14 -22.49
C GLN A 76 27.61 10.25 -23.38
N ALA A 77 27.65 11.49 -22.88
CA ALA A 77 27.28 12.68 -23.64
C ALA A 77 28.48 13.64 -23.74
N THR A 78 28.77 14.16 -24.94
CA THR A 78 29.76 15.22 -25.17
C THR A 78 29.04 16.46 -25.65
N PHE A 79 29.25 17.60 -24.99
CA PHE A 79 28.53 18.84 -25.29
C PHE A 79 29.44 20.07 -25.10
N PRO A 80 29.34 21.09 -25.96
CA PRO A 80 30.14 22.31 -25.83
C PRO A 80 29.62 23.19 -24.69
N ILE A 81 30.49 24.08 -24.21
CA ILE A 81 30.07 25.19 -23.35
C ILE A 81 29.70 26.36 -24.27
N SER A 82 28.40 26.53 -24.57
CA SER A 82 27.87 27.52 -25.50
C SER A 82 26.58 28.17 -25.01
N SER A 83 26.31 29.40 -25.45
CA SER A 83 25.08 30.14 -25.10
C SER A 83 23.83 29.65 -25.82
N LEU A 84 23.99 28.90 -26.92
CA LEU A 84 22.91 28.22 -27.65
C LEU A 84 23.01 26.73 -27.30
N GLY A 85 22.02 26.21 -26.59
CA GLY A 85 21.92 24.80 -26.23
C GLY A 85 20.60 24.21 -26.71
N ASP A 86 20.64 22.95 -27.15
CA ASP A 86 19.42 22.16 -27.37
C ASP A 86 18.82 21.80 -26.00
N GLN A 87 17.55 22.17 -25.78
CA GLN A 87 16.84 21.83 -24.54
C GLN A 87 16.58 20.32 -24.42
N LYS A 88 16.65 19.58 -25.53
CA LYS A 88 16.45 18.11 -25.57
C LYS A 88 17.75 17.33 -25.36
N TRP A 89 18.88 18.00 -25.16
CA TRP A 89 20.17 17.36 -24.95
C TRP A 89 20.92 17.99 -23.77
N TRP A 90 22.05 17.37 -23.41
CA TRP A 90 22.97 17.97 -22.44
C TRP A 90 23.47 19.32 -22.95
N ASN A 91 23.42 20.33 -22.09
CA ASN A 91 23.89 21.67 -22.41
C ASN A 91 24.74 22.25 -21.28
N ALA A 92 25.62 23.17 -21.64
CA ALA A 92 26.34 23.99 -20.70
C ALA A 92 26.49 25.41 -21.22
N ALA A 93 26.26 26.40 -20.37
CA ALA A 93 26.35 27.82 -20.72
C ALA A 93 27.16 28.58 -19.67
N VAL A 94 27.99 29.52 -20.12
CA VAL A 94 28.70 30.43 -19.20
C VAL A 94 27.72 31.49 -18.71
N GLU A 95 27.45 31.51 -17.41
CA GLU A 95 26.60 32.52 -16.76
C GLU A 95 27.38 33.78 -16.45
N ASP A 96 28.62 33.61 -15.97
CA ASP A 96 29.47 34.72 -15.53
C ASP A 96 30.96 34.42 -15.77
N ARG A 97 31.73 35.48 -15.99
CA ARG A 97 33.16 35.42 -16.27
C ARG A 97 33.91 36.38 -15.37
N ASP A 98 34.77 35.81 -14.54
CA ASP A 98 35.79 36.54 -13.81
C ASP A 98 37.15 36.35 -14.49
N ASP A 99 38.16 37.12 -14.07
CA ASP A 99 39.51 37.11 -14.67
C ASP A 99 40.13 35.70 -14.68
N GLN A 100 39.88 34.90 -13.65
CA GLN A 100 40.42 33.53 -13.52
C GLN A 100 39.38 32.45 -13.29
N SER A 101 38.08 32.74 -13.44
CA SER A 101 37.04 31.74 -13.23
C SER A 101 35.85 31.87 -14.16
N TRP A 102 35.26 30.73 -14.49
CA TRP A 102 34.01 30.64 -15.25
C TRP A 102 32.93 30.01 -14.38
N LYS A 103 31.82 30.75 -14.23
CA LYS A 103 30.59 30.19 -13.69
C LYS A 103 29.79 29.58 -14.83
N VAL A 104 29.61 28.27 -14.79
CA VAL A 104 28.99 27.49 -15.86
C VAL A 104 27.71 26.83 -15.34
N SER A 105 26.59 27.10 -16.01
CA SER A 105 25.34 26.35 -15.85
C SER A 105 25.43 25.06 -16.66
N VAL A 106 25.14 23.91 -16.06
CA VAL A 106 25.09 22.60 -16.73
C VAL A 106 23.70 22.01 -16.57
N THR A 107 23.08 21.57 -17.66
CA THR A 107 21.75 20.97 -17.64
C THR A 107 21.76 19.59 -18.28
N ALA A 108 21.30 18.59 -17.55
CA ALA A 108 20.98 17.28 -18.10
C ALA A 108 19.56 17.32 -18.72
N PRO A 109 19.30 16.62 -19.85
CA PRO A 109 17.95 16.57 -20.42
C PRO A 109 16.98 15.85 -19.48
N ALA A 110 15.68 16.11 -19.61
CA ALA A 110 14.65 15.56 -18.72
C ALA A 110 14.46 14.04 -18.85
N ASP A 111 14.97 13.42 -19.91
CA ASP A 111 14.98 11.96 -20.14
C ASP A 111 16.35 11.32 -19.83
N ALA A 112 17.30 12.08 -19.24
CA ALA A 112 18.62 11.57 -18.91
C ALA A 112 18.55 10.33 -18.01
N ILE A 113 19.50 9.42 -18.24
CA ILE A 113 19.74 8.23 -17.42
C ILE A 113 20.04 8.66 -15.99
N ILE A 114 19.39 8.07 -14.99
CA ILE A 114 19.72 8.34 -13.58
C ILE A 114 20.94 7.53 -13.13
N GLY A 115 21.62 7.97 -12.07
CA GLY A 115 22.74 7.25 -11.47
C GLY A 115 23.96 8.11 -11.19
N HIS A 116 25.09 7.45 -10.96
CA HIS A 116 26.36 8.12 -10.69
C HIS A 116 27.05 8.54 -11.99
N TYR A 117 27.40 9.82 -12.06
CA TYR A 117 28.07 10.42 -13.19
C TYR A 117 29.48 10.89 -12.86
N SER A 118 30.37 10.77 -13.84
CA SER A 118 31.64 11.49 -13.89
C SER A 118 31.53 12.62 -14.91
N LEU A 119 31.95 13.83 -14.52
CA LEU A 119 32.03 14.99 -15.39
C LEU A 119 33.48 15.26 -15.76
N LEU A 120 33.78 15.30 -17.06
CA LEU A 120 35.13 15.54 -17.57
C LEU A 120 35.16 16.77 -18.47
N LEU A 121 36.30 17.46 -18.49
CA LEU A 121 36.62 18.50 -19.46
C LEU A 121 37.48 17.93 -20.58
N GLN A 122 37.03 18.08 -21.82
CA GLN A 122 37.77 17.73 -23.01
C GLN A 122 38.25 18.99 -23.73
N VAL A 123 39.57 19.09 -23.89
CA VAL A 123 40.23 20.10 -24.73
C VAL A 123 40.73 19.41 -25.97
N MET A 124 40.44 19.95 -27.16
CA MET A 124 40.87 19.35 -28.43
C MET A 124 42.38 19.05 -28.44
N GLY A 125 42.75 17.80 -28.73
CA GLY A 125 44.15 17.34 -28.77
C GLY A 125 44.77 16.99 -27.42
N LYS A 126 44.03 17.03 -26.31
CA LYS A 126 44.48 16.60 -24.98
C LYS A 126 43.65 15.43 -24.45
N LYS A 127 44.17 14.71 -23.44
CA LYS A 127 43.36 13.72 -22.70
C LYS A 127 42.27 14.46 -21.88
N PRO A 128 41.06 13.89 -21.76
CA PRO A 128 40.02 14.48 -20.93
C PRO A 128 40.44 14.48 -19.46
N LEU A 129 40.10 15.57 -18.77
CA LEU A 129 40.41 15.81 -17.35
C LEU A 129 39.15 15.59 -16.52
N LEU A 130 39.21 14.75 -15.49
CA LEU A 130 38.11 14.57 -14.54
C LEU A 130 37.93 15.84 -13.72
N LEU A 131 36.74 16.43 -13.77
CA LEU A 131 36.36 17.57 -12.94
C LEU A 131 35.82 17.11 -11.58
N GLY A 132 35.00 16.05 -11.58
CA GLY A 132 34.41 15.47 -10.38
C GLY A 132 33.25 14.54 -10.71
N GLN A 133 32.51 14.15 -9.67
CA GLN A 133 31.41 13.21 -9.75
C GLN A 133 30.14 13.81 -9.14
N PHE A 134 28.98 13.37 -9.65
CA PHE A 134 27.67 13.76 -9.15
C PHE A 134 26.66 12.64 -9.34
N THR A 135 25.56 12.68 -8.59
CA THR A 135 24.44 11.76 -8.78
C THR A 135 23.29 12.49 -9.45
N LEU A 136 22.72 11.88 -10.49
CA LEU A 136 21.56 12.39 -11.21
C LEU A 136 20.32 11.56 -10.88
N LEU A 137 19.23 12.21 -10.46
CA LEU A 137 17.96 11.58 -10.08
C LEU A 137 16.80 12.01 -11.00
N PHE A 138 15.66 11.32 -10.88
CA PHE A 138 14.40 11.75 -11.47
C PHE A 138 13.95 13.10 -10.89
N ASN A 139 13.21 13.87 -11.68
CA ASN A 139 12.79 15.23 -11.33
C ASN A 139 11.27 15.44 -11.33
N PRO A 140 10.60 15.23 -10.19
CA PRO A 140 9.19 15.56 -10.02
C PRO A 140 8.85 17.05 -10.19
N TRP A 141 9.84 17.95 -10.17
CA TRP A 141 9.65 19.40 -10.34
C TRP A 141 9.75 19.87 -11.78
N ALA A 142 10.35 19.10 -12.68
CA ALA A 142 10.48 19.44 -14.10
C ALA A 142 9.25 18.98 -14.89
N ARG A 143 8.61 19.86 -15.66
CA ARG A 143 7.35 19.56 -16.39
C ARG A 143 7.54 18.54 -17.50
N GLU A 144 8.74 18.50 -18.06
CA GLU A 144 9.15 17.65 -19.16
C GLU A 144 9.56 16.25 -18.67
N ASP A 145 9.74 16.06 -17.36
CA ASP A 145 10.04 14.76 -16.79
C ASP A 145 8.78 13.90 -16.68
N ALA A 146 8.89 12.63 -17.07
CA ALA A 146 7.83 11.64 -16.96
C ALA A 146 7.29 11.46 -15.53
N VAL A 147 8.03 11.84 -14.49
CA VAL A 147 7.56 11.79 -13.08
C VAL A 147 7.04 13.13 -12.55
N PHE A 148 6.80 14.12 -13.42
CA PHE A 148 6.34 15.45 -13.02
C PHE A 148 5.06 15.38 -12.18
N LEU A 149 5.07 16.02 -11.02
CA LEU A 149 3.93 16.08 -10.12
C LEU A 149 3.56 17.53 -9.83
N LYS A 150 2.44 17.99 -10.40
CA LYS A 150 2.07 19.41 -10.48
C LYS A 150 1.98 20.11 -9.12
N LYS A 151 1.42 19.45 -8.09
CA LYS A 151 1.16 20.08 -6.79
C LYS A 151 2.40 19.99 -5.88
N GLU A 152 2.83 21.12 -5.32
CA GLU A 152 3.96 21.17 -4.38
C GLU A 152 3.72 20.32 -3.13
N SER A 153 2.52 20.37 -2.55
CA SER A 153 2.15 19.54 -1.39
C SER A 153 2.31 18.05 -1.66
N GLN A 154 1.92 17.59 -2.85
CA GLN A 154 2.08 16.20 -3.25
C GLN A 154 3.56 15.82 -3.44
N ARG A 155 4.40 16.72 -3.97
CA ARG A 155 5.86 16.48 -4.08
C ARG A 155 6.51 16.39 -2.70
N ARG A 156 6.11 17.26 -1.76
CA ARG A 156 6.55 17.14 -0.37
C ARG A 156 6.15 15.80 0.23
N GLU A 157 4.90 15.38 0.10
CA GLU A 157 4.41 14.13 0.70
C GLU A 157 5.00 12.87 0.04
N TYR A 158 4.98 12.80 -1.29
CA TYR A 158 5.28 11.57 -2.03
C TYR A 158 6.73 11.43 -2.46
N VAL A 159 7.60 12.41 -2.17
CA VAL A 159 9.03 12.38 -2.49
C VAL A 159 9.87 12.73 -1.26
N LEU A 160 9.59 13.87 -0.62
CA LEU A 160 10.45 14.43 0.43
C LEU A 160 10.13 13.92 1.83
N ASN A 161 8.87 13.56 2.12
CA ASN A 161 8.46 13.15 3.45
C ASN A 161 9.06 11.76 3.78
N GLN A 162 9.85 11.70 4.85
CA GLN A 162 10.47 10.47 5.35
C GLN A 162 9.60 9.74 6.38
N HIS A 163 8.54 10.38 6.88
CA HIS A 163 7.64 9.80 7.87
C HIS A 163 6.29 9.49 7.23
N GLY A 164 5.81 8.27 7.41
CA GLY A 164 4.56 7.79 6.86
C GLY A 164 3.67 7.13 7.89
N LEU A 165 2.46 6.83 7.46
CA LEU A 165 1.49 5.99 8.16
C LEU A 165 1.07 4.88 7.20
N ILE A 166 1.12 3.64 7.69
CA ILE A 166 0.60 2.48 6.99
C ILE A 166 -0.65 2.03 7.75
N TYR A 167 -1.77 1.86 7.07
CA TYR A 167 -3.00 1.46 7.73
C TYR A 167 -3.07 -0.06 7.75
N LEU A 168 -3.18 -0.66 8.93
CA LEU A 168 -3.28 -2.10 9.14
C LEU A 168 -4.59 -2.42 9.86
N GLY A 169 -4.89 -3.70 10.03
CA GLY A 169 -6.12 -4.15 10.68
C GLY A 169 -7.29 -4.29 9.73
N THR A 170 -8.51 -3.94 10.15
CA THR A 170 -9.72 -4.19 9.34
C THR A 170 -10.31 -2.89 8.82
N ALA A 171 -11.16 -2.99 7.78
CA ALA A 171 -11.81 -1.81 7.19
C ALA A 171 -12.60 -0.97 8.22
N ASP A 172 -13.20 -1.65 9.21
CA ASP A 172 -14.03 -1.03 10.25
C ASP A 172 -13.21 -0.56 11.48
N CYS A 173 -12.00 -1.08 11.65
CA CYS A 173 -11.12 -0.76 12.76
C CYS A 173 -9.65 -0.87 12.30
N PHE A 174 -9.21 0.16 11.60
CA PHE A 174 -7.83 0.24 11.14
C PHE A 174 -6.92 0.86 12.21
N GLN A 175 -5.70 0.36 12.29
CA GLN A 175 -4.62 0.93 13.07
C GLN A 175 -3.68 1.69 12.13
N ALA A 176 -3.39 2.95 12.46
CA ALA A 176 -2.32 3.68 11.79
C ALA A 176 -0.97 3.26 12.39
N GLU A 177 -0.11 2.69 11.56
CA GLU A 177 1.22 2.20 11.89
C GLU A 177 2.27 3.22 11.44
N PRO A 178 2.92 3.95 12.37
CA PRO A 178 3.95 4.91 12.02
C PRO A 178 5.17 4.23 11.39
N TRP A 179 5.63 4.78 10.28
CA TRP A 179 6.73 4.20 9.51
C TRP A 179 7.78 5.24 9.13
N ASP A 180 9.05 4.93 9.41
CA ASP A 180 10.19 5.71 8.93
C ASP A 180 10.66 5.15 7.58
N PHE A 181 10.37 5.87 6.49
CA PHE A 181 10.87 5.52 5.17
C PHE A 181 12.38 5.73 5.07
N GLY A 182 12.95 6.72 5.77
CA GLY A 182 14.40 6.91 5.86
C GLY A 182 15.13 7.12 4.53
N GLN A 183 14.46 7.54 3.44
CA GLN A 183 15.07 7.56 2.10
C GLN A 183 16.31 8.49 1.96
N PHE A 184 16.51 9.42 2.90
CA PHE A 184 17.66 10.32 2.94
C PHE A 184 18.72 9.93 3.98
N GLU A 185 18.54 8.80 4.67
CA GLU A 185 19.57 8.27 5.56
C GLU A 185 20.86 7.91 4.80
N CYS A 186 21.98 7.96 5.53
CA CYS A 186 23.29 7.68 4.98
C CYS A 186 23.35 6.31 4.29
N GLY A 187 23.82 6.31 3.03
CA GLY A 187 24.01 5.12 2.21
C GLY A 187 22.75 4.60 1.50
N VAL A 188 21.55 5.10 1.81
CA VAL A 188 20.30 4.59 1.18
C VAL A 188 20.25 4.86 -0.30
N ILE A 189 20.75 6.02 -0.75
CA ILE A 189 20.84 6.34 -2.18
C ILE A 189 21.78 5.38 -2.92
N ASN A 190 22.92 5.03 -2.31
CA ASN A 190 23.88 4.11 -2.90
C ASN A 190 23.33 2.68 -2.92
N LEU A 191 22.58 2.26 -1.90
CA LEU A 191 21.87 0.98 -1.90
C LEU A 191 20.80 0.94 -2.99
N SER A 192 20.03 2.02 -3.14
CA SER A 192 18.95 2.14 -4.12
C SER A 192 19.48 2.09 -5.56
N LEU A 193 20.56 2.82 -5.85
CA LEU A 193 21.26 2.75 -7.15
C LEU A 193 21.99 1.41 -7.33
N GLY A 194 22.54 0.85 -6.24
CA GLY A 194 23.20 -0.45 -6.24
C GLY A 194 22.27 -1.60 -6.63
N LEU A 195 20.98 -1.53 -6.29
CA LEU A 195 19.97 -2.48 -6.77
C LEU A 195 19.87 -2.47 -8.30
N LEU A 196 19.90 -1.27 -8.91
CA LEU A 196 19.82 -1.15 -10.36
C LEU A 196 21.01 -1.79 -11.07
N ASN A 197 22.20 -1.87 -10.46
CA ASN A 197 23.36 -2.52 -11.09
C ASN A 197 23.13 -4.00 -11.46
N LEU A 198 22.08 -4.64 -10.94
CA LEU A 198 21.67 -5.99 -11.35
C LEU A 198 20.95 -6.01 -12.71
N ASP A 199 20.44 -4.87 -13.16
CA ASP A 199 19.93 -4.67 -14.51
C ASP A 199 21.09 -4.35 -15.47
N LYS A 200 21.13 -5.09 -16.58
CA LYS A 200 22.15 -4.95 -17.61
C LYS A 200 21.84 -3.84 -18.62
N GLN A 201 20.65 -3.25 -18.57
CA GLN A 201 20.16 -2.27 -19.54
C GLN A 201 20.21 -0.84 -18.96
N VAL A 202 21.42 -0.37 -18.64
CA VAL A 202 21.65 0.98 -18.08
C VAL A 202 21.07 2.09 -18.96
N GLU A 203 21.06 1.90 -20.28
CA GLU A 203 20.46 2.82 -21.25
C GLU A 203 18.95 3.07 -21.02
N LYS A 204 18.28 2.16 -20.31
CA LYS A 204 16.85 2.26 -19.98
C LYS A 204 16.58 2.92 -18.64
N TRP A 205 17.60 3.25 -17.83
CA TRP A 205 17.37 3.86 -16.52
C TRP A 205 16.89 5.31 -16.60
N GLY A 206 16.87 5.91 -17.80
CA GLY A 206 16.15 7.18 -18.04
C GLY A 206 14.61 7.01 -18.07
N ASN A 207 14.09 5.79 -18.15
CA ASN A 207 12.65 5.53 -18.18
C ASN A 207 12.14 5.12 -16.78
N PRO A 208 11.26 5.91 -16.12
CA PRO A 208 10.75 5.57 -14.80
C PRO A 208 9.91 4.29 -14.80
N VAL A 209 9.25 3.94 -15.91
CA VAL A 209 8.49 2.68 -16.05
C VAL A 209 9.44 1.48 -15.95
N HIS A 210 10.56 1.53 -16.68
CA HIS A 210 11.57 0.48 -16.63
C HIS A 210 12.20 0.37 -15.23
N VAL A 211 12.60 1.51 -14.65
CA VAL A 211 13.21 1.54 -13.32
C VAL A 211 12.27 1.01 -12.24
N ALA A 212 11.01 1.45 -12.21
CA ALA A 212 10.06 0.99 -11.20
C ALA A 212 9.74 -0.51 -11.35
N HIS A 213 9.62 -1.02 -12.58
CA HIS A 213 9.42 -2.45 -12.85
C HIS A 213 10.61 -3.27 -12.31
N ILE A 214 11.84 -2.93 -12.71
CA ILE A 214 13.04 -3.65 -12.27
C ILE A 214 13.18 -3.63 -10.75
N LEU A 215 12.97 -2.47 -10.12
CA LEU A 215 13.07 -2.36 -8.66
C LEU A 215 12.01 -3.18 -7.94
N GLY A 216 10.76 -3.17 -8.43
CA GLY A 216 9.70 -4.02 -7.90
C GLY A 216 10.08 -5.50 -7.96
N ALA A 217 10.60 -5.94 -9.10
CA ALA A 217 11.02 -7.33 -9.33
C ALA A 217 12.21 -7.75 -8.45
N LEU A 218 13.25 -6.91 -8.37
CA LEU A 218 14.43 -7.16 -7.55
C LEU A 218 14.12 -7.16 -6.06
N LEU A 219 13.36 -6.17 -5.57
CA LEU A 219 12.96 -6.10 -4.17
C LEU A 219 12.05 -7.28 -3.80
N HIS A 220 11.16 -7.70 -4.69
CA HIS A 220 10.33 -8.88 -4.47
C HIS A 220 11.20 -10.15 -4.38
N GLY A 221 12.14 -10.33 -5.31
CA GLY A 221 13.09 -11.44 -5.26
C GLY A 221 13.97 -11.44 -4.00
N LEU A 222 14.33 -10.26 -3.47
CA LEU A 222 15.05 -10.14 -2.20
C LEU A 222 14.17 -10.48 -1.00
N LYS A 223 12.92 -10.00 -0.98
CA LYS A 223 11.91 -10.35 0.03
C LYS A 223 11.73 -11.87 0.10
N GLU A 224 11.47 -12.54 -1.01
CA GLU A 224 11.27 -14.00 -1.04
C GLU A 224 12.48 -14.81 -0.54
N LYS A 225 13.70 -14.26 -0.64
CA LYS A 225 14.92 -14.90 -0.14
C LYS A 225 15.24 -14.57 1.32
N SER A 226 14.76 -13.44 1.82
CA SER A 226 15.22 -12.84 3.08
C SER A 226 14.15 -12.83 4.17
N VAL A 227 12.88 -13.05 3.81
CA VAL A 227 11.79 -13.19 4.78
C VAL A 227 11.89 -14.58 5.43
N LEU A 228 11.82 -14.60 6.75
CA LEU A 228 11.96 -15.80 7.56
C LEU A 228 10.60 -16.39 7.93
N PRO A 229 10.49 -17.73 8.06
CA PRO A 229 9.30 -18.34 8.61
C PRO A 229 9.00 -17.81 10.00
N THR A 230 7.72 -17.57 10.30
CA THR A 230 7.31 -17.12 11.64
C THR A 230 7.70 -18.19 12.68
N PRO A 231 8.45 -17.85 13.75
CA PRO A 231 8.88 -18.81 14.76
C PRO A 231 7.68 -19.49 15.44
N ARG A 232 7.80 -20.80 15.72
CA ARG A 232 6.73 -21.59 16.36
C ARG A 232 6.74 -21.54 17.90
N THR A 233 7.76 -20.97 18.53
CA THR A 233 7.94 -20.94 20.00
C THR A 233 8.66 -19.67 20.48
N ASP A 234 8.33 -19.24 21.69
CA ASP A 234 8.78 -18.02 22.38
C ASP A 234 10.30 -17.79 22.36
N THR A 235 10.73 -16.73 21.67
CA THR A 235 11.97 -16.01 21.98
C THR A 235 11.63 -14.61 22.47
N THR A 236 11.30 -14.53 23.76
CA THR A 236 10.92 -13.32 24.52
C THR A 236 11.95 -12.17 24.44
N GLN A 237 13.16 -12.43 23.93
CA GLN A 237 14.20 -11.41 23.75
C GLN A 237 14.15 -10.67 22.40
N GLU A 238 13.55 -11.23 21.35
CA GLU A 238 13.51 -10.59 20.02
C GLU A 238 12.42 -9.52 19.91
N GLY A 239 11.25 -9.76 20.53
CA GLY A 239 10.17 -8.76 20.64
C GLY A 239 10.71 -7.43 21.20
N VAL A 240 11.46 -7.53 22.30
CA VAL A 240 12.51 -6.65 22.85
C VAL A 240 13.07 -5.50 21.98
N LEU A 241 13.56 -5.93 20.82
CA LEU A 241 14.43 -5.18 19.93
C LEU A 241 13.71 -4.81 18.62
N LEU A 242 12.67 -5.56 18.26
CA LEU A 242 11.88 -5.38 17.03
C LEU A 242 11.06 -4.07 17.03
N TYR A 243 10.61 -3.59 18.19
CA TYR A 243 9.83 -2.35 18.28
C TYR A 243 10.68 -1.07 18.28
N LYS A 244 12.00 -1.15 18.51
CA LYS A 244 12.88 0.04 18.57
C LYS A 244 13.37 0.55 17.21
N ARG A 245 13.06 -0.14 16.10
CA ARG A 245 13.45 0.26 14.73
C ARG A 245 12.37 -0.11 13.71
N ARG A 246 11.24 0.62 13.72
CA ARG A 246 10.25 0.56 12.64
C ARG A 246 10.68 1.48 11.50
N GLY A 247 10.98 0.89 10.34
CA GLY A 247 11.41 1.67 9.18
C GLY A 247 12.01 0.82 8.07
N SER A 248 12.06 1.37 6.87
CA SER A 248 12.50 0.66 5.67
C SER A 248 14.00 0.44 5.61
N VAL A 249 14.81 1.36 6.16
CA VAL A 249 16.27 1.36 5.98
C VAL A 249 16.95 0.13 6.62
N PRO A 250 16.64 -0.26 7.87
CA PRO A 250 17.20 -1.48 8.45
C PRO A 250 16.80 -2.75 7.70
N ILE A 251 15.61 -2.78 7.09
CA ILE A 251 15.11 -3.93 6.32
C ILE A 251 15.82 -3.99 4.96
N LEU A 252 15.92 -2.85 4.26
CA LEU A 252 16.63 -2.75 2.99
C LEU A 252 18.10 -3.18 3.13
N ARG A 253 18.77 -2.74 4.20
CA ARG A 253 20.13 -3.19 4.52
C ARG A 253 20.18 -4.69 4.78
N GLN A 254 19.24 -5.24 5.56
CA GLN A 254 19.19 -6.69 5.81
C GLN A 254 19.05 -7.49 4.51
N TRP A 255 18.15 -7.06 3.62
CA TRP A 255 17.89 -7.76 2.37
C TRP A 255 19.06 -7.71 1.39
N ILE A 256 19.84 -6.63 1.39
CA ILE A 256 20.97 -6.45 0.45
C ILE A 256 22.28 -7.01 1.02
N THR A 257 22.58 -6.77 2.29
CA THR A 257 23.90 -7.05 2.89
C THR A 257 23.87 -8.19 3.91
N GLY A 258 22.69 -8.68 4.28
CA GLY A 258 22.51 -9.62 5.39
C GLY A 258 22.65 -8.99 6.78
N GLN A 259 22.82 -7.66 6.86
CA GLN A 259 22.96 -6.92 8.12
C GLN A 259 21.85 -5.88 8.29
N GLY A 260 21.11 -5.92 9.40
CA GLY A 260 19.96 -5.07 9.60
C GLY A 260 18.87 -5.74 10.45
N ARG A 261 17.60 -5.50 10.07
CA ARG A 261 16.43 -6.07 10.74
C ARG A 261 15.83 -7.21 9.89
N PRO A 262 15.71 -8.45 10.40
CA PRO A 262 14.98 -9.51 9.72
C PRO A 262 13.47 -9.23 9.68
N VAL A 263 12.81 -9.78 8.67
CA VAL A 263 11.35 -9.71 8.46
C VAL A 263 10.83 -11.13 8.45
N TYR A 264 9.69 -11.36 9.12
CA TYR A 264 9.03 -12.66 9.14
C TYR A 264 7.80 -12.66 8.22
N ASP A 265 7.30 -13.83 7.81
CA ASP A 265 6.14 -13.96 6.91
C ASP A 265 4.91 -13.17 7.39
N SER A 266 4.68 -13.14 8.71
CA SER A 266 3.61 -12.35 9.35
C SER A 266 3.76 -10.83 9.14
N GLN A 267 4.94 -10.34 8.77
CA GLN A 267 5.26 -8.94 8.51
C GLN A 267 5.57 -8.67 7.04
N ALA A 268 5.28 -9.59 6.12
CA ALA A 268 5.66 -9.44 4.72
C ALA A 268 5.04 -8.20 4.03
N TRP A 269 3.99 -7.61 4.62
CA TRP A 269 3.41 -6.32 4.23
C TRP A 269 4.42 -5.15 4.21
N VAL A 270 5.52 -5.24 4.96
CA VAL A 270 6.59 -4.20 4.96
C VAL A 270 7.25 -4.02 3.58
N PHE A 271 7.10 -4.99 2.66
CA PHE A 271 7.57 -4.87 1.28
C PHE A 271 7.12 -3.58 0.60
N ALA A 272 5.84 -3.22 0.74
CA ALA A 272 5.31 -2.01 0.12
C ALA A 272 6.01 -0.74 0.63
N ALA A 273 6.39 -0.73 1.90
CA ALA A 273 7.09 0.39 2.51
C ALA A 273 8.56 0.50 2.05
N VAL A 274 9.25 -0.64 1.91
CA VAL A 274 10.62 -0.68 1.38
C VAL A 274 10.65 -0.26 -0.09
N ALA A 275 9.73 -0.75 -0.91
CA ALA A 275 9.60 -0.33 -2.31
C ALA A 275 9.30 1.17 -2.43
N CYS A 276 8.41 1.70 -1.59
CA CYS A 276 8.13 3.14 -1.52
C CYS A 276 9.39 3.95 -1.18
N THR A 277 10.19 3.52 -0.19
CA THR A 277 11.46 4.17 0.17
C THR A 277 12.42 4.26 -1.02
N VAL A 278 12.64 3.16 -1.72
CA VAL A 278 13.61 3.11 -2.84
C VAL A 278 13.14 3.99 -3.99
N LEU A 279 11.84 3.95 -4.35
CA LEU A 279 11.27 4.82 -5.38
C LEU A 279 11.40 6.31 -5.03
N ARG A 280 11.03 6.70 -3.80
CA ARG A 280 11.19 8.07 -3.30
C ARG A 280 12.65 8.52 -3.34
N CYS A 281 13.57 7.64 -2.94
CA CYS A 281 15.00 7.90 -2.93
C CYS A 281 15.53 8.29 -4.32
N LEU A 282 15.05 7.60 -5.37
CA LEU A 282 15.43 7.87 -6.76
C LEU A 282 14.69 9.06 -7.39
N GLY A 283 13.72 9.65 -6.66
CA GLY A 283 12.93 10.77 -7.13
C GLY A 283 11.66 10.38 -7.89
N ILE A 284 11.20 9.13 -7.80
CA ILE A 284 9.88 8.73 -8.32
C ILE A 284 8.86 8.95 -7.19
N PRO A 285 7.82 9.80 -7.38
CA PRO A 285 6.81 9.99 -6.35
C PRO A 285 6.07 8.69 -6.08
N ALA A 286 6.00 8.28 -4.81
CA ALA A 286 5.42 7.00 -4.42
C ALA A 286 4.67 7.08 -3.09
N ARG A 287 3.68 6.19 -2.93
CA ARG A 287 2.90 6.05 -1.69
C ARG A 287 2.56 4.59 -1.41
N VAL A 288 2.43 4.27 -0.13
CA VAL A 288 1.89 2.98 0.32
C VAL A 288 0.37 3.08 0.38
N ILE A 289 -0.30 2.05 -0.10
CA ILE A 289 -1.74 1.90 0.00
C ILE A 289 -2.06 0.60 0.75
N THR A 290 -3.21 0.58 1.43
CA THR A 290 -3.76 -0.62 2.03
C THR A 290 -5.15 -0.89 1.46
N THR A 291 -5.34 -2.05 0.86
CA THR A 291 -6.65 -2.57 0.45
C THR A 291 -7.17 -3.50 1.53
N PHE A 292 -8.23 -3.12 2.24
CA PHE A 292 -8.86 -3.99 3.24
C PHE A 292 -9.84 -4.97 2.59
N THR A 293 -10.01 -6.12 3.23
CA THR A 293 -10.84 -7.24 2.74
C THR A 293 -10.53 -7.51 1.27
N SER A 294 -9.30 -7.92 0.97
CA SER A 294 -8.81 -8.04 -0.41
C SER A 294 -8.81 -9.48 -0.88
N ALA A 295 -9.33 -9.74 -2.08
CA ALA A 295 -9.33 -11.08 -2.68
C ALA A 295 -7.98 -11.36 -3.32
N GLN A 296 -7.34 -12.46 -2.93
CA GLN A 296 -5.96 -12.77 -3.30
C GLN A 296 -5.86 -14.20 -3.82
N GLY A 297 -4.97 -14.42 -4.79
CA GLY A 297 -4.78 -15.74 -5.39
C GLY A 297 -5.99 -16.24 -6.17
N THR A 298 -6.84 -15.34 -6.67
CA THR A 298 -8.04 -15.70 -7.43
C THR A 298 -7.76 -16.02 -8.89
N GLY A 299 -6.55 -15.79 -9.41
CA GLY A 299 -6.27 -15.88 -10.85
C GLY A 299 -7.15 -14.95 -11.70
N GLY A 300 -7.63 -13.86 -11.09
CA GLY A 300 -8.59 -12.93 -11.67
C GLY A 300 -10.05 -13.35 -11.57
N HIS A 301 -10.40 -14.51 -11.02
CA HIS A 301 -11.81 -14.88 -10.83
C HIS A 301 -12.51 -13.87 -9.90
N LEU A 302 -13.76 -13.51 -10.23
CA LEU A 302 -14.57 -12.54 -9.45
C LEU A 302 -15.33 -13.20 -8.29
N PHE A 303 -15.02 -14.44 -7.96
CA PHE A 303 -15.63 -15.18 -6.86
C PHE A 303 -14.55 -15.83 -6.01
N VAL A 304 -14.71 -15.73 -4.69
CA VAL A 304 -13.89 -16.43 -3.70
C VAL A 304 -14.82 -17.25 -2.83
N ASP A 305 -14.52 -18.53 -2.65
CA ASP A 305 -15.32 -19.40 -1.79
C ASP A 305 -14.69 -19.51 -0.40
N GLU A 306 -15.52 -19.34 0.62
CA GLU A 306 -15.19 -19.73 1.98
C GLU A 306 -16.08 -20.88 2.42
N TYR A 307 -15.48 -21.92 2.98
CA TYR A 307 -16.15 -23.13 3.41
C TYR A 307 -16.16 -23.20 4.93
N TYR A 308 -17.32 -23.51 5.51
CA TYR A 308 -17.51 -23.64 6.95
C TYR A 308 -18.23 -24.95 7.27
N ASN A 309 -17.84 -25.60 8.37
CA ASN A 309 -18.57 -26.77 8.86
C ASN A 309 -19.82 -26.39 9.68
N GLU A 310 -20.56 -27.39 10.15
CA GLU A 310 -21.75 -27.19 10.99
C GLU A 310 -21.44 -26.61 12.39
N GLU A 311 -20.17 -26.60 12.79
CA GLU A 311 -19.67 -26.01 14.04
C GLU A 311 -19.32 -24.53 13.90
N ALA A 312 -19.59 -23.93 12.74
CA ALA A 312 -19.28 -22.55 12.44
C ALA A 312 -17.77 -22.23 12.35
N LEU A 313 -16.96 -23.21 11.98
CA LEU A 313 -15.52 -23.08 11.80
C LEU A 313 -15.15 -23.21 10.32
N GLN A 314 -14.25 -22.35 9.86
CA GLN A 314 -13.74 -22.41 8.49
C GLN A 314 -12.92 -23.69 8.32
N ASN A 315 -13.29 -24.52 7.34
CA ASN A 315 -12.67 -25.82 7.07
C ASN A 315 -11.84 -25.79 5.78
N GLY A 316 -10.66 -25.19 5.88
CA GLY A 316 -9.67 -25.19 4.79
C GLY A 316 -9.76 -24.00 3.85
N GLU A 317 -8.97 -24.08 2.79
CA GLU A 317 -8.80 -23.02 1.79
C GLU A 317 -9.55 -23.40 0.51
N GLY A 318 -10.37 -22.49 -0.01
CA GLY A 318 -11.03 -22.70 -1.27
C GLY A 318 -10.03 -22.74 -2.44
N PRO A 319 -10.33 -23.47 -3.53
CA PRO A 319 -9.44 -23.56 -4.68
C PRO A 319 -9.35 -22.25 -5.49
N ARG A 320 -10.23 -21.27 -5.22
CA ARG A 320 -10.38 -20.01 -5.97
C ARG A 320 -9.86 -18.77 -5.23
N GLY A 321 -8.91 -18.95 -4.32
CA GLY A 321 -8.25 -17.85 -3.62
C GLY A 321 -8.71 -17.62 -2.18
N ARG A 322 -8.04 -16.66 -1.52
CA ARG A 322 -8.13 -16.18 -0.13
C ARG A 322 -8.78 -14.80 -0.01
N ILE A 323 -9.67 -14.51 0.94
CA ILE A 323 -9.87 -13.13 1.42
C ILE A 323 -8.82 -12.80 2.48
N TRP A 324 -7.97 -11.82 2.20
CA TRP A 324 -7.02 -11.25 3.15
C TRP A 324 -7.70 -10.15 3.96
N ILE A 325 -7.33 -10.01 5.23
CA ILE A 325 -7.79 -8.91 6.08
C ILE A 325 -7.38 -7.57 5.47
N PHE A 326 -6.12 -7.48 5.03
CA PHE A 326 -5.61 -6.37 4.26
C PHE A 326 -4.47 -6.82 3.34
N GLN A 327 -4.23 -6.04 2.30
CA GLN A 327 -3.08 -6.15 1.41
C GLN A 327 -2.45 -4.78 1.26
N THR A 328 -1.14 -4.67 1.53
CA THR A 328 -0.39 -3.44 1.30
C THR A 328 0.29 -3.46 -0.07
N SER A 329 0.23 -2.35 -0.80
CA SER A 329 0.88 -2.20 -2.11
C SER A 329 1.54 -0.82 -2.23
N THR A 330 2.40 -0.67 -3.23
CA THR A 330 3.04 0.61 -3.55
C THR A 330 2.48 1.15 -4.85
N GLU A 331 1.99 2.38 -4.83
CA GLU A 331 1.73 3.15 -6.03
C GLU A 331 2.89 4.09 -6.33
N CYS A 332 3.21 4.28 -7.60
CA CYS A 332 4.19 5.25 -8.08
C CYS A 332 3.62 6.10 -9.22
N TRP A 333 4.00 7.37 -9.27
CA TRP A 333 3.48 8.35 -10.23
C TRP A 333 4.39 8.49 -11.44
N MET A 334 3.85 8.30 -12.64
CA MET A 334 4.55 8.55 -13.90
C MET A 334 3.59 8.65 -15.09
N THR A 335 4.07 9.23 -16.19
CA THR A 335 3.43 9.10 -17.50
C THR A 335 3.66 7.72 -18.10
N ARG A 336 2.73 7.26 -18.94
CA ARG A 336 2.73 5.96 -19.65
C ARG A 336 2.65 6.15 -21.16
N PRO A 337 3.67 6.74 -21.81
CA PRO A 337 3.69 6.90 -23.27
C PRO A 337 3.76 5.55 -24.02
N ASP A 338 4.07 4.47 -23.32
CA ASP A 338 4.04 3.09 -23.81
C ASP A 338 2.61 2.52 -23.91
N LEU A 339 1.62 3.19 -23.31
CA LEU A 339 0.21 2.78 -23.30
C LEU A 339 -0.69 3.78 -24.05
N PRO A 340 -1.94 3.40 -24.38
CA PRO A 340 -2.93 4.34 -24.89
C PRO A 340 -3.14 5.55 -23.97
N GLN A 341 -3.56 6.67 -24.56
CA GLN A 341 -3.81 7.89 -23.80
C GLN A 341 -4.80 7.66 -22.66
N GLY A 342 -4.47 8.19 -21.47
CA GLY A 342 -5.34 8.17 -20.30
C GLY A 342 -4.87 7.28 -19.14
N TYR A 343 -3.77 6.53 -19.31
CA TYR A 343 -3.17 5.68 -18.27
C TYR A 343 -2.00 6.31 -17.51
N ASP A 344 -1.73 7.60 -17.75
CA ASP A 344 -0.81 8.38 -16.91
C ASP A 344 -1.30 8.46 -15.46
N GLY A 345 -0.37 8.69 -14.54
CA GLY A 345 -0.65 8.91 -13.13
C GLY A 345 -0.19 7.76 -12.24
N TRP A 346 -1.02 7.34 -11.29
CA TRP A 346 -0.67 6.29 -10.34
C TRP A 346 -0.63 4.89 -10.98
N GLN A 347 0.49 4.21 -10.79
CA GLN A 347 0.77 2.85 -11.23
C GLN A 347 1.03 1.99 -9.99
N ILE A 348 0.34 0.87 -9.84
CA ILE A 348 0.57 -0.07 -8.76
C ILE A 348 1.68 -1.06 -9.14
N LEU A 349 2.65 -1.21 -8.24
CA LEU A 349 3.66 -2.26 -8.33
C LEU A 349 3.04 -3.60 -7.90
N TYR A 350 2.93 -4.52 -8.84
CA TYR A 350 2.34 -5.84 -8.62
C TYR A 350 3.37 -6.95 -8.84
N PRO A 351 3.90 -7.56 -7.77
CA PRO A 351 4.78 -8.72 -7.92
C PRO A 351 4.02 -9.93 -8.47
N ARG A 352 4.64 -10.65 -9.41
CA ARG A 352 4.16 -11.92 -9.94
C ARG A 352 4.87 -13.09 -9.30
N VAL A 353 4.14 -14.18 -9.07
CA VAL A 353 4.73 -15.48 -8.76
C VAL A 353 5.50 -15.95 -10.00
N SER A 354 6.82 -16.09 -9.89
CA SER A 354 7.65 -16.54 -11.02
C SER A 354 7.32 -18.00 -11.37
N SER A 355 6.65 -18.21 -12.50
CA SER A 355 6.40 -19.53 -13.07
C SER A 355 7.56 -20.00 -13.98
N GLY A 356 8.80 -19.69 -13.62
CA GLY A 356 10.00 -20.06 -14.38
C GLY A 356 10.62 -18.94 -15.24
N GLY A 357 10.15 -17.69 -15.11
CA GLY A 357 10.77 -16.52 -15.73
C GLY A 357 11.96 -15.98 -14.91
N GLY A 358 12.84 -15.21 -15.55
CA GLY A 358 13.96 -14.55 -14.86
C GLY A 358 13.47 -13.58 -13.78
N VAL A 359 14.27 -13.34 -12.73
CA VAL A 359 13.91 -12.46 -11.59
C VAL A 359 13.43 -11.07 -12.06
N LEU A 360 13.98 -10.57 -13.17
CA LEU A 360 13.67 -9.25 -13.74
C LEU A 360 12.28 -9.15 -14.41
N GLU A 361 11.56 -10.27 -14.61
CA GLU A 361 10.21 -10.30 -15.21
C GLU A 361 9.11 -10.59 -14.17
N SER A 362 9.48 -10.58 -12.88
CA SER A 362 8.60 -10.98 -11.77
C SER A 362 7.78 -9.85 -11.18
N CYS A 363 7.64 -8.70 -11.86
CA CYS A 363 6.81 -7.60 -11.39
C CYS A 363 6.13 -6.88 -12.56
N ASP A 364 4.95 -6.33 -12.30
CA ASP A 364 4.16 -5.57 -13.24
C ASP A 364 3.89 -4.17 -12.72
N LEU A 365 3.70 -3.23 -13.65
CA LEU A 365 3.24 -1.87 -13.38
C LEU A 365 1.86 -1.65 -14.01
N ALA A 366 0.82 -1.88 -13.21
CA ALA A 366 -0.55 -1.71 -13.65
C ALA A 366 -1.05 -0.28 -13.40
N PRO A 367 -1.62 0.42 -14.39
CA PRO A 367 -2.28 1.69 -14.14
C PRO A 367 -3.49 1.52 -13.23
N VAL A 368 -3.63 2.33 -12.18
CA VAL A 368 -4.79 2.29 -11.27
C VAL A 368 -6.10 2.49 -12.04
N ARG A 369 -6.07 3.37 -13.07
CA ARG A 369 -7.23 3.56 -13.95
C ARG A 369 -7.60 2.28 -14.71
N ALA A 370 -6.64 1.47 -15.15
CA ALA A 370 -6.95 0.22 -15.86
C ALA A 370 -7.68 -0.79 -14.96
N VAL A 371 -7.36 -0.79 -13.67
CA VAL A 371 -8.10 -1.55 -12.64
C VAL A 371 -9.51 -0.98 -12.50
N LYS A 372 -9.68 0.35 -12.41
CA LYS A 372 -11.02 0.95 -12.33
C LYS A 372 -11.92 0.67 -13.52
N GLU A 373 -11.38 0.75 -14.74
CA GLU A 373 -12.15 0.56 -15.97
C GLU A 373 -12.21 -0.91 -16.43
N GLY A 374 -11.68 -1.85 -15.62
CA GLY A 374 -11.68 -3.28 -15.95
C GLY A 374 -11.00 -3.62 -17.28
N THR A 375 -9.90 -2.96 -17.63
CA THR A 375 -9.21 -3.19 -18.92
C THR A 375 -8.22 -4.34 -18.81
N LEU A 376 -8.74 -5.56 -18.75
CA LEU A 376 -7.98 -6.77 -18.42
C LEU A 376 -6.81 -7.05 -19.37
N GLY A 377 -6.99 -6.73 -20.66
CA GLY A 377 -5.99 -6.98 -21.71
C GLY A 377 -4.76 -6.07 -21.67
N LEU A 378 -4.71 -5.06 -20.79
CA LEU A 378 -3.61 -4.09 -20.77
C LEU A 378 -2.33 -4.69 -20.19
N THR A 379 -2.43 -5.37 -19.04
CA THR A 379 -1.34 -6.12 -18.42
C THR A 379 -1.96 -7.26 -17.63
N PRO A 380 -1.34 -8.45 -17.54
CA PRO A 380 -1.97 -9.56 -16.81
C PRO A 380 -2.23 -9.28 -15.32
N ALA A 381 -1.53 -8.31 -14.70
CA ALA A 381 -1.77 -7.89 -13.32
C ALA A 381 -3.14 -7.20 -13.12
N VAL A 382 -3.69 -6.55 -14.16
CA VAL A 382 -4.98 -5.85 -14.05
C VAL A 382 -6.10 -6.82 -13.72
N SER A 383 -6.06 -8.04 -14.25
CA SER A 383 -7.06 -9.08 -13.96
C SER A 383 -7.09 -9.45 -12.47
N ASP A 384 -5.93 -9.70 -11.88
CA ASP A 384 -5.82 -10.05 -10.46
C ASP A 384 -6.20 -8.88 -9.56
N LEU A 385 -5.70 -7.67 -9.87
CA LEU A 385 -5.99 -6.46 -9.11
C LEU A 385 -7.46 -6.06 -9.19
N PHE A 386 -8.11 -6.25 -10.34
CA PHE A 386 -9.54 -6.03 -10.50
C PHE A 386 -10.34 -6.98 -9.60
N ALA A 387 -10.01 -8.27 -9.62
CA ALA A 387 -10.64 -9.25 -8.73
C ALA A 387 -10.36 -8.92 -7.25
N ALA A 388 -9.16 -8.44 -6.93
CA ALA A 388 -8.77 -8.10 -5.57
C ALA A 388 -9.61 -6.99 -4.91
N VAL A 389 -10.36 -6.23 -5.70
CA VAL A 389 -11.24 -5.15 -5.22
C VAL A 389 -12.71 -5.28 -5.63
N ASN A 390 -13.06 -6.19 -6.54
CA ASN A 390 -14.43 -6.37 -7.04
C ASN A 390 -14.97 -7.81 -6.86
N ALA A 391 -14.17 -8.77 -6.39
CA ALA A 391 -14.64 -10.13 -6.20
C ALA A 391 -15.74 -10.21 -5.12
N SER A 392 -16.68 -11.12 -5.32
CA SER A 392 -17.70 -11.48 -4.33
C SER A 392 -17.25 -12.71 -3.55
N CYS A 393 -17.36 -12.66 -2.23
CA CYS A 393 -17.12 -13.83 -1.38
C CYS A 393 -18.41 -14.65 -1.23
N MET A 394 -18.37 -15.91 -1.67
CA MET A 394 -19.45 -16.89 -1.54
C MET A 394 -19.18 -17.77 -0.31
N VAL A 395 -20.16 -17.89 0.57
CA VAL A 395 -20.02 -18.65 1.82
C VAL A 395 -20.81 -19.95 1.74
N TRP A 396 -20.08 -21.06 1.83
CA TRP A 396 -20.61 -22.41 1.74
C TRP A 396 -20.59 -23.09 3.11
N LYS A 397 -21.71 -23.71 3.48
CA LYS A 397 -21.80 -24.64 4.59
C LYS A 397 -21.53 -26.06 4.07
N CYS A 398 -20.50 -26.70 4.62
CA CYS A 398 -20.20 -28.11 4.44
C CYS A 398 -20.96 -28.92 5.48
N ARG A 399 -21.93 -29.72 5.02
CA ARG A 399 -22.66 -30.68 5.85
C ARG A 399 -21.79 -31.88 6.18
N GLU A 400 -22.13 -32.61 7.25
CA GLU A 400 -21.40 -33.81 7.68
C GLU A 400 -21.36 -34.92 6.61
N ASP A 401 -22.37 -34.98 5.75
CA ASP A 401 -22.46 -35.91 4.60
C ASP A 401 -21.60 -35.48 3.39
N GLY A 402 -20.89 -34.35 3.50
CA GLY A 402 -20.06 -33.77 2.44
C GLY A 402 -20.82 -32.90 1.45
N ALA A 403 -22.14 -32.72 1.59
CA ALA A 403 -22.91 -31.83 0.73
C ALA A 403 -22.59 -30.36 1.01
N LEU A 404 -22.54 -29.54 -0.04
CA LEU A 404 -22.32 -28.10 0.03
C LEU A 404 -23.65 -27.36 -0.08
N GLU A 405 -23.96 -26.55 0.92
CA GLU A 405 -25.12 -25.67 0.96
C GLU A 405 -24.65 -24.22 0.90
N LEU A 406 -25.10 -23.45 -0.10
CA LEU A 406 -24.81 -22.03 -0.17
C LEU A 406 -25.61 -21.31 0.93
N THR A 407 -24.91 -20.56 1.79
CA THR A 407 -25.58 -19.79 2.85
C THR A 407 -26.16 -18.51 2.29
N ASN A 408 -27.29 -18.06 2.86
CA ASN A 408 -27.84 -16.73 2.59
C ASN A 408 -27.03 -15.66 3.34
N SER A 409 -25.76 -15.51 2.96
CA SER A 409 -24.90 -14.42 3.42
C SER A 409 -24.94 -13.31 2.39
N ASN A 410 -25.09 -12.05 2.83
CA ASN A 410 -24.78 -10.92 1.97
C ASN A 410 -23.36 -11.12 1.43
N THR A 411 -23.19 -11.10 0.10
CA THR A 411 -21.88 -11.22 -0.53
C THR A 411 -20.96 -10.19 0.13
N LYS A 412 -19.92 -10.64 0.84
CA LYS A 412 -18.97 -9.67 1.40
C LYS A 412 -18.27 -9.01 0.23
N TYR A 413 -18.60 -7.75 0.00
CA TYR A 413 -17.96 -6.96 -1.03
C TYR A 413 -16.51 -6.70 -0.61
N VAL A 414 -15.58 -7.02 -1.52
CA VAL A 414 -14.14 -6.97 -1.31
C VAL A 414 -13.61 -5.58 -1.67
N GLY A 415 -12.45 -5.19 -1.13
CA GLY A 415 -11.72 -3.98 -1.55
C GLY A 415 -12.38 -2.66 -1.17
N ASN A 416 -13.01 -2.61 0.00
CA ASN A 416 -13.53 -1.38 0.57
C ASN A 416 -12.45 -0.66 1.40
N ASN A 417 -12.59 0.66 1.54
CA ASN A 417 -11.71 1.51 2.35
C ASN A 417 -10.23 1.45 1.93
N ILE A 418 -9.95 1.47 0.61
CA ILE A 418 -8.56 1.50 0.11
C ILE A 418 -7.90 2.78 0.60
N SER A 419 -6.90 2.63 1.45
CA SER A 419 -6.44 3.69 2.33
C SER A 419 -4.99 4.10 2.03
N THR A 420 -4.70 5.39 2.08
CA THR A 420 -3.33 5.93 2.04
C THR A 420 -3.20 7.13 2.98
N LYS A 421 -1.97 7.55 3.29
CA LYS A 421 -1.77 8.74 4.13
C LYS A 421 -2.13 9.99 3.33
N GLY A 422 -2.96 10.84 3.92
CA GLY A 422 -3.38 12.10 3.30
C GLY A 422 -2.22 13.09 3.15
N VAL A 423 -2.24 13.86 2.07
CA VAL A 423 -1.23 14.91 1.80
C VAL A 423 -1.28 16.00 2.87
N ASP A 424 -0.11 16.40 3.39
CA ASP A 424 0.03 17.42 4.43
C ASP A 424 -0.81 17.12 5.71
N SER A 425 -1.16 15.84 5.96
CA SER A 425 -1.91 15.42 7.13
C SER A 425 -1.53 14.00 7.60
N ASP A 426 -1.83 13.69 8.86
CA ASP A 426 -1.75 12.34 9.42
C ASP A 426 -3.09 11.59 9.34
N ARG A 427 -4.05 12.13 8.58
CA ARG A 427 -5.36 11.50 8.38
C ARG A 427 -5.27 10.45 7.28
N CYS A 428 -6.07 9.41 7.44
CA CYS A 428 -6.33 8.45 6.38
C CYS A 428 -7.09 9.13 5.24
N GLU A 429 -6.62 8.94 4.01
CA GLU A 429 -7.31 9.31 2.78
C GLU A 429 -7.85 8.03 2.13
N ASP A 430 -9.17 7.95 1.97
CA ASP A 430 -9.83 6.90 1.21
C ASP A 430 -9.70 7.20 -0.30
N ILE A 431 -9.11 6.24 -1.01
CA ILE A 431 -8.86 6.27 -2.45
C ILE A 431 -9.63 5.16 -3.20
N THR A 432 -10.63 4.53 -2.58
CA THR A 432 -11.45 3.45 -3.17
C THR A 432 -12.05 3.85 -4.51
N GLN A 433 -12.50 5.10 -4.64
CA GLN A 433 -13.04 5.68 -5.87
C GLN A 433 -12.05 5.70 -7.05
N ASN A 434 -10.75 5.54 -6.80
CA ASN A 434 -9.74 5.45 -7.85
C ASN A 434 -9.65 4.03 -8.43
N TYR A 435 -10.14 3.03 -7.72
CA TYR A 435 -10.03 1.60 -8.05
C TYR A 435 -11.33 0.97 -8.51
N LYS A 436 -12.47 1.48 -8.07
CA LYS A 436 -13.80 1.00 -8.47
C LYS A 436 -14.84 2.12 -8.42
N TYR A 437 -15.94 1.90 -9.12
CA TYR A 437 -17.12 2.76 -9.05
C TYR A 437 -17.94 2.45 -7.79
N PRO A 438 -18.78 3.37 -7.30
CA PRO A 438 -19.63 3.11 -6.14
C PRO A 438 -20.52 1.89 -6.36
N GLU A 439 -20.68 1.07 -5.32
CA GLU A 439 -21.54 -0.10 -5.35
C GLU A 439 -22.99 0.28 -5.70
N GLY A 440 -23.62 -0.49 -6.58
CA GLY A 440 -24.96 -0.25 -7.11
C GLY A 440 -25.04 0.81 -8.22
N SER A 441 -23.94 1.49 -8.56
CA SER A 441 -23.94 2.51 -9.61
C SER A 441 -24.06 1.90 -11.02
N PRO A 442 -24.66 2.62 -12.00
CA PRO A 442 -24.69 2.17 -13.38
C PRO A 442 -23.30 1.87 -13.96
N GLN A 443 -22.29 2.67 -13.58
CA GLN A 443 -20.91 2.52 -14.05
C GLN A 443 -20.24 1.26 -13.50
N GLU A 444 -20.49 0.91 -12.24
CA GLU A 444 -20.01 -0.36 -11.68
C GLU A 444 -20.60 -1.53 -12.47
N LYS A 445 -21.91 -1.51 -12.70
CA LYS A 445 -22.60 -2.56 -13.46
C LYS A 445 -22.03 -2.70 -14.87
N GLU A 446 -21.86 -1.60 -15.58
CA GLU A 446 -21.29 -1.58 -16.93
C GLU A 446 -19.87 -2.17 -16.97
N VAL A 447 -19.00 -1.81 -16.01
CA VAL A 447 -17.63 -2.33 -15.95
C VAL A 447 -17.62 -3.82 -15.60
N LEU A 448 -18.46 -4.27 -14.66
CA LEU A 448 -18.56 -5.68 -14.30
C LEU A 448 -19.09 -6.53 -15.45
N GLU A 449 -20.12 -6.06 -16.17
CA GLU A 449 -20.66 -6.72 -17.37
C GLU A 449 -19.60 -6.81 -18.47
N LYS A 450 -18.90 -5.70 -18.75
CA LYS A 450 -17.77 -5.69 -19.70
C LYS A 450 -16.69 -6.72 -19.33
N VAL A 451 -16.27 -6.76 -18.06
CA VAL A 451 -15.24 -7.69 -17.58
C VAL A 451 -15.72 -9.14 -17.68
N GLN A 452 -16.99 -9.41 -17.40
CA GLN A 452 -17.59 -10.73 -17.58
C GLN A 452 -17.61 -11.13 -19.06
N ASP A 453 -18.07 -10.26 -19.95
CA ASP A 453 -18.13 -10.52 -21.39
C ASP A 453 -16.74 -10.79 -21.99
N GLU A 454 -15.73 -9.97 -21.63
CA GLU A 454 -14.33 -10.18 -22.06
C GLU A 454 -13.83 -11.57 -21.62
N ARG A 455 -14.14 -12.00 -20.40
CA ARG A 455 -13.74 -13.34 -19.89
C ARG A 455 -14.49 -14.47 -20.59
N MET A 456 -15.77 -14.29 -20.87
CA MET A 456 -16.60 -15.27 -21.58
C MET A 456 -16.12 -15.49 -23.02
N GLY A 457 -15.70 -14.43 -23.71
CA GLY A 457 -15.11 -14.50 -25.05
C GLY A 457 -13.81 -15.31 -25.13
N HIS A 458 -13.06 -15.41 -24.03
CA HIS A 458 -11.78 -16.12 -23.96
C HIS A 458 -11.87 -17.62 -23.57
N LYS A 459 -13.08 -18.18 -23.39
CA LYS A 459 -13.35 -19.62 -23.06
C LYS A 459 -12.37 -20.23 -22.04
N LYS A 460 -12.58 -19.95 -20.76
CA LYS A 460 -12.19 -20.82 -19.63
C LYS A 460 -12.82 -20.34 -18.31
N ASP A 461 -14.15 -20.31 -18.23
CA ASP A 461 -14.82 -20.31 -16.92
C ASP A 461 -16.29 -20.71 -17.05
N SER A 462 -16.66 -21.79 -16.38
CA SER A 462 -18.04 -22.29 -16.28
C SER A 462 -18.73 -21.88 -14.97
N GLY A 463 -18.09 -21.06 -14.13
CA GLY A 463 -18.66 -20.49 -12.90
C GLY A 463 -19.37 -19.17 -13.16
N ILE A 464 -20.38 -19.19 -14.03
CA ILE A 464 -20.84 -18.01 -14.79
C ILE A 464 -21.73 -17.05 -13.98
N HIS A 465 -22.33 -17.47 -12.87
CA HIS A 465 -23.08 -16.58 -12.00
C HIS A 465 -22.97 -17.06 -10.54
N PRO A 466 -23.06 -16.16 -9.54
CA PRO A 466 -23.27 -16.60 -8.17
C PRO A 466 -24.55 -17.46 -8.16
N PRO A 467 -24.54 -18.65 -7.53
CA PRO A 467 -25.75 -19.43 -7.41
C PRO A 467 -26.82 -18.56 -6.72
N SER A 468 -27.90 -18.27 -7.43
CA SER A 468 -29.02 -17.54 -6.85
C SER A 468 -29.70 -18.47 -5.84
N LEU A 469 -29.72 -18.10 -4.56
CA LEU A 469 -30.62 -18.74 -3.61
C LEU A 469 -32.05 -18.51 -4.09
N LYS A 470 -32.80 -19.60 -4.31
CA LYS A 470 -34.24 -19.50 -4.48
C LYS A 470 -34.81 -18.91 -3.19
N THR A 471 -35.57 -17.84 -3.34
CA THR A 471 -36.22 -17.08 -2.26
C THR A 471 -37.08 -18.04 -1.43
N ALA A 472 -36.50 -18.55 -0.35
CA ALA A 472 -37.21 -19.26 0.69
C ALA A 472 -37.08 -18.42 1.97
N GLU A 473 -38.19 -18.32 2.69
CA GLU A 473 -38.44 -17.50 3.87
C GLU A 473 -37.21 -17.24 4.75
N THR A 474 -36.59 -16.08 4.55
CA THR A 474 -35.25 -15.76 5.06
C THR A 474 -35.32 -15.30 6.50
N LEU A 475 -34.61 -15.98 7.41
CA LEU A 475 -34.28 -15.43 8.73
C LEU A 475 -33.28 -14.27 8.54
N TYR A 476 -33.43 -13.18 9.28
CA TYR A 476 -32.42 -12.12 9.29
C TYR A 476 -31.52 -12.26 10.52
N MET A 477 -30.21 -12.10 10.33
CA MET A 477 -29.22 -12.15 11.40
C MET A 477 -28.42 -10.84 11.43
N PHE A 478 -28.44 -10.17 12.57
CA PHE A 478 -27.64 -8.98 12.82
C PHE A 478 -26.63 -9.26 13.92
N LEU A 479 -25.37 -8.95 13.64
CA LEU A 479 -24.28 -9.07 14.61
C LEU A 479 -23.91 -7.69 15.12
N GLU A 480 -23.93 -7.54 16.43
CA GLU A 480 -23.38 -6.41 17.15
C GLU A 480 -22.11 -6.88 17.85
N ALA A 481 -20.99 -6.31 17.44
CA ALA A 481 -19.67 -6.61 17.96
C ALA A 481 -18.94 -5.30 18.29
N PRO A 482 -18.05 -5.31 19.30
CA PRO A 482 -17.16 -4.18 19.54
C PRO A 482 -16.29 -3.94 18.30
N SER A 483 -16.04 -2.67 17.97
CA SER A 483 -15.19 -2.30 16.84
C SER A 483 -13.75 -2.79 17.00
N SER A 484 -13.28 -2.93 18.23
CA SER A 484 -11.92 -3.37 18.54
C SER A 484 -11.88 -4.27 19.77
N LEU A 485 -10.95 -5.23 19.80
CA LEU A 485 -10.72 -6.08 20.96
C LEU A 485 -9.31 -5.87 21.50
N TYR A 486 -9.20 -5.61 22.81
CA TYR A 486 -7.92 -5.51 23.48
C TYR A 486 -7.39 -6.90 23.86
N LEU A 487 -6.10 -7.11 23.64
CA LEU A 487 -5.40 -8.29 24.11
C LEU A 487 -5.60 -8.48 25.62
N GLY A 488 -6.10 -9.67 26.00
CA GLY A 488 -6.41 -10.04 27.39
C GLY A 488 -7.66 -9.39 27.98
N GLY A 489 -8.45 -8.66 27.19
CA GLY A 489 -9.74 -8.09 27.61
C GLY A 489 -10.93 -9.00 27.35
N ASN A 490 -12.03 -8.77 28.06
CA ASN A 490 -13.31 -9.44 27.78
C ASN A 490 -13.99 -8.80 26.56
N ALA A 491 -14.62 -9.64 25.74
CA ALA A 491 -15.37 -9.26 24.56
C ALA A 491 -16.83 -9.70 24.72
N GLN A 492 -17.77 -8.80 24.45
CA GLN A 492 -19.20 -9.12 24.42
C GLN A 492 -19.70 -9.02 22.99
N PHE A 493 -20.46 -10.01 22.55
CA PHE A 493 -21.09 -10.05 21.23
C PHE A 493 -22.59 -10.27 21.41
N SER A 494 -23.42 -9.57 20.64
CA SER A 494 -24.86 -9.77 20.57
C SER A 494 -25.25 -10.20 19.15
N VAL A 495 -26.10 -11.23 19.07
CA VAL A 495 -26.68 -11.68 17.80
C VAL A 495 -28.18 -11.50 17.89
N ASN A 496 -28.73 -10.69 16.99
CA ASN A 496 -30.17 -10.52 16.85
C ASN A 496 -30.64 -11.39 15.67
N LEU A 497 -31.51 -12.36 15.96
CA LEU A 497 -32.18 -13.15 14.94
C LEU A 497 -33.62 -12.65 14.79
N VAL A 498 -34.05 -12.39 13.55
CA VAL A 498 -35.41 -11.93 13.24
C VAL A 498 -36.07 -12.95 12.32
N ASN A 499 -37.26 -13.41 12.72
CA ASN A 499 -38.12 -14.25 11.90
C ASN A 499 -39.20 -13.38 11.25
N PRO A 500 -39.08 -13.04 9.95
CA PRO A 500 -40.08 -12.24 9.25
C PRO A 500 -41.30 -13.05 8.78
N SER A 501 -41.31 -14.37 9.00
CA SER A 501 -42.42 -15.22 8.56
C SER A 501 -43.57 -15.21 9.55
N ASP A 502 -44.74 -15.64 9.07
CA ASP A 502 -45.97 -15.83 9.83
C ASP A 502 -46.00 -17.14 10.63
N GLN A 503 -44.94 -17.95 10.56
CA GLN A 503 -44.82 -19.24 11.24
C GLN A 503 -43.68 -19.22 12.27
N GLU A 504 -43.87 -19.93 13.38
CA GLU A 504 -42.78 -20.17 14.33
C GLU A 504 -41.67 -21.02 13.70
N LYS A 505 -40.41 -20.71 14.02
CA LYS A 505 -39.26 -21.42 13.48
C LYS A 505 -38.32 -21.90 14.56
N ALA A 506 -38.04 -23.20 14.55
CA ALA A 506 -36.92 -23.78 15.30
C ALA A 506 -35.61 -23.38 14.62
N VAL A 507 -34.75 -22.66 15.34
CA VAL A 507 -33.46 -22.18 14.84
C VAL A 507 -32.33 -22.70 15.71
N GLN A 508 -31.29 -23.21 15.06
CA GLN A 508 -30.03 -23.56 15.72
C GLN A 508 -28.95 -22.59 15.28
N LEU A 509 -28.39 -21.84 16.24
CA LEU A 509 -27.30 -20.90 16.05
C LEU A 509 -25.97 -21.55 16.47
N ALA A 510 -25.08 -21.80 15.51
CA ALA A 510 -23.68 -22.15 15.74
C ALA A 510 -22.78 -20.91 15.64
N ILE A 511 -21.76 -20.85 16.48
CA ILE A 511 -20.82 -19.74 16.58
C ILE A 511 -19.41 -20.32 16.68
N GLY A 512 -18.50 -19.85 15.84
CA GLY A 512 -17.09 -20.21 15.85
C GLY A 512 -16.19 -18.97 15.88
N VAL A 513 -15.12 -19.04 16.66
CA VAL A 513 -14.11 -18.00 16.79
C VAL A 513 -12.75 -18.60 16.48
N GLN A 514 -12.08 -18.04 15.48
CA GLN A 514 -10.79 -18.50 14.97
C GLN A 514 -9.79 -17.34 14.93
N ALA A 515 -8.55 -17.59 15.32
CA ALA A 515 -7.43 -16.67 15.11
C ALA A 515 -6.92 -16.82 13.68
N ILE A 516 -6.69 -15.69 13.01
CA ILE A 516 -6.19 -15.66 11.63
C ILE A 516 -5.00 -14.70 11.49
N TYR A 517 -4.12 -15.02 10.56
CA TYR A 517 -3.11 -14.08 10.08
C TYR A 517 -3.74 -13.04 9.13
N TYR A 518 -3.04 -11.94 8.87
CA TYR A 518 -3.53 -10.87 8.00
C TYR A 518 -3.88 -11.34 6.58
N ASN A 519 -3.20 -12.39 6.11
CA ASN A 519 -3.46 -13.03 4.82
C ASN A 519 -4.64 -14.02 4.84
N GLY A 520 -5.40 -14.08 5.93
CA GLY A 520 -6.57 -14.95 6.11
C GLY A 520 -6.24 -16.43 6.35
N ILE A 521 -4.97 -16.79 6.58
CA ILE A 521 -4.60 -18.14 6.99
C ILE A 521 -5.06 -18.39 8.43
N LEU A 522 -5.71 -19.54 8.65
CA LEU A 522 -6.11 -19.99 9.99
C LEU A 522 -4.87 -20.28 10.84
N ALA A 523 -4.80 -19.64 12.00
CA ALA A 523 -3.75 -19.88 12.97
C ALA A 523 -4.18 -20.86 14.07
N ALA A 524 -5.37 -20.64 14.64
CA ALA A 524 -5.90 -21.47 15.72
C ALA A 524 -7.43 -21.35 15.85
N GLU A 525 -8.07 -22.40 16.38
CA GLU A 525 -9.44 -22.32 16.88
C GLU A 525 -9.42 -21.84 18.33
N LEU A 526 -10.24 -20.84 18.66
CA LEU A 526 -10.25 -20.24 20.00
C LEU A 526 -11.49 -20.63 20.79
N TRP A 527 -12.66 -20.66 20.14
CA TRP A 527 -13.93 -20.89 20.83
C TRP A 527 -15.03 -21.33 19.88
N LYS A 528 -16.00 -22.10 20.37
CA LYS A 528 -17.23 -22.44 19.65
C LYS A 528 -18.42 -22.65 20.58
N LYS A 529 -19.64 -22.39 20.09
CA LYS A 529 -20.89 -22.62 20.83
C LYS A 529 -22.05 -22.92 19.88
N LYS A 530 -22.96 -23.79 20.29
CA LYS A 530 -24.26 -24.02 19.62
C LYS A 530 -25.40 -23.65 20.58
N LEU A 531 -26.42 -22.99 20.06
CA LEU A 531 -27.62 -22.55 20.77
C LEU A 531 -28.85 -22.97 19.95
N SER A 532 -29.92 -23.39 20.61
CA SER A 532 -31.18 -23.72 19.96
C SER A 532 -32.30 -22.87 20.55
N SER A 533 -33.18 -22.34 19.72
CA SER A 533 -34.29 -21.48 20.15
C SER A 533 -35.47 -21.59 19.19
N MET A 534 -36.68 -21.39 19.71
CA MET A 534 -37.87 -21.14 18.89
C MET A 534 -37.99 -19.63 18.67
N LEU A 535 -38.19 -19.22 17.43
CA LEU A 535 -38.48 -17.83 17.07
C LEU A 535 -39.94 -17.71 16.66
N ASP A 536 -40.68 -16.90 17.41
CA ASP A 536 -42.09 -16.65 17.12
C ASP A 536 -42.27 -15.92 15.78
N ALA A 537 -43.47 -16.02 15.21
CA ALA A 537 -43.83 -15.31 13.99
C ALA A 537 -43.66 -13.79 14.16
N TYR A 538 -43.04 -13.13 13.18
CA TYR A 538 -42.77 -11.69 13.16
C TYR A 538 -41.98 -11.14 14.37
N MET A 539 -41.29 -11.99 15.15
CA MET A 539 -40.50 -11.57 16.32
C MET A 539 -39.00 -11.67 16.08
N GLY A 540 -38.26 -10.83 16.84
CA GLY A 540 -36.81 -10.86 16.91
C GLY A 540 -36.34 -11.20 18.33
N ASN A 541 -35.40 -12.14 18.45
CA ASN A 541 -34.74 -12.47 19.71
C ASN A 541 -33.30 -11.96 19.71
N CYS A 542 -32.95 -11.18 20.73
CA CYS A 542 -31.57 -10.79 21.02
C CYS A 542 -30.93 -11.87 21.90
N MET A 543 -29.92 -12.56 21.38
CA MET A 543 -29.09 -13.47 22.16
C MET A 543 -27.81 -12.74 22.58
N ALA A 544 -27.75 -12.33 23.84
CA ALA A 544 -26.52 -11.87 24.47
C ALA A 544 -25.64 -13.08 24.79
N LEU A 545 -24.40 -13.07 24.30
CA LEU A 545 -23.45 -14.15 24.58
C LEU A 545 -22.77 -13.89 25.93
N PRO A 546 -22.71 -14.89 26.83
CA PRO A 546 -22.17 -14.69 28.17
C PRO A 546 -20.67 -14.36 28.12
N ASP A 547 -20.24 -13.61 29.14
CA ASP A 547 -18.84 -13.31 29.41
C ASP A 547 -18.03 -14.61 29.48
N ASN A 548 -16.85 -14.59 28.85
CA ASN A 548 -15.74 -15.53 29.00
C ASN A 548 -15.64 -16.67 27.95
N PRO A 549 -14.98 -16.45 26.80
CA PRO A 549 -14.23 -17.52 26.17
C PRO A 549 -13.03 -17.78 27.08
N ASN A 550 -13.13 -18.74 27.99
CA ASN A 550 -12.02 -19.16 28.85
C ASN A 550 -10.81 -19.46 27.92
N PRO A 551 -9.77 -18.62 27.87
CA PRO A 551 -8.81 -18.66 26.79
C PRO A 551 -7.88 -19.85 27.00
N LEU A 552 -7.70 -20.68 25.98
CA LEU A 552 -6.55 -21.58 25.94
C LEU A 552 -5.29 -20.72 25.96
N LEU A 553 -4.70 -20.62 27.16
CA LEU A 553 -3.53 -19.81 27.53
C LEU A 553 -2.30 -19.90 26.59
N PRO A 554 -2.03 -20.98 25.82
CA PRO A 554 -0.83 -21.01 24.96
C PRO A 554 -0.92 -20.13 23.70
N HIS A 555 -2.14 -19.80 23.22
CA HIS A 555 -2.31 -19.20 21.89
C HIS A 555 -2.49 -17.67 21.91
N TRP A 556 -2.83 -17.08 23.07
CA TRP A 556 -2.84 -15.62 23.20
C TRP A 556 -1.42 -15.04 23.36
N GLU A 557 -0.45 -15.84 23.83
CA GLU A 557 0.96 -15.44 23.89
C GLU A 557 1.51 -15.16 22.48
N ALA A 558 1.13 -15.97 21.48
CA ALA A 558 1.44 -15.71 20.07
C ALA A 558 0.79 -14.41 19.52
N ALA A 559 -0.39 -14.03 20.03
CA ALA A 559 -1.04 -12.76 19.68
C ALA A 559 -0.38 -11.56 20.40
N ALA A 560 0.04 -11.74 21.66
CA ALA A 560 0.81 -10.75 22.41
C ALA A 560 2.21 -10.52 21.81
N MET A 561 2.76 -11.50 21.09
CA MET A 561 4.03 -11.40 20.34
C MET A 561 3.92 -10.69 18.98
N GLY A 562 2.74 -10.19 18.60
CA GLY A 562 2.57 -9.40 17.37
C GLY A 562 2.55 -10.21 16.08
N HIS A 563 2.24 -11.51 16.16
CA HIS A 563 2.12 -12.39 14.99
C HIS A 563 0.67 -12.67 14.57
N LEU A 564 -0.32 -12.47 15.45
CA LEU A 564 -1.74 -12.60 15.13
C LEU A 564 -2.37 -11.22 14.99
N GLU A 565 -2.93 -10.95 13.81
CA GLU A 565 -3.46 -9.63 13.45
C GLU A 565 -4.98 -9.60 13.37
N GLY A 566 -5.69 -10.74 13.43
CA GLY A 566 -7.15 -10.72 13.43
C GLY A 566 -7.82 -11.92 14.08
N LEU A 567 -9.05 -11.68 14.51
CA LEU A 567 -10.01 -12.72 14.88
C LEU A 567 -11.08 -12.81 13.81
N LYS A 568 -11.34 -14.02 13.34
CA LYS A 568 -12.46 -14.35 12.45
C LYS A 568 -13.55 -14.98 13.29
N ILE A 569 -14.72 -14.36 13.29
CA ILE A 569 -15.89 -14.85 14.01
C ILE A 569 -16.98 -15.13 12.99
N TRP A 570 -17.53 -16.34 13.02
CA TRP A 570 -18.60 -16.76 12.12
C TRP A 570 -19.81 -17.26 12.91
N PHE A 571 -20.98 -16.88 12.43
CA PHE A 571 -22.28 -17.19 13.00
C PHE A 571 -23.11 -17.87 11.92
N LEU A 572 -23.74 -18.98 12.28
CA LEU A 572 -24.58 -19.78 11.39
C LEU A 572 -25.89 -20.11 12.08
N ALA A 573 -27.00 -19.60 11.55
CA ALA A 573 -28.33 -20.00 11.94
C ALA A 573 -28.87 -20.99 10.91
N SER A 574 -29.17 -22.22 11.32
CA SER A 574 -29.86 -23.19 10.50
C SER A 574 -31.36 -23.16 10.79
N GLY A 575 -32.12 -22.71 9.80
CA GLY A 575 -33.56 -22.79 9.63
C GLY A 575 -33.81 -22.45 8.15
N VAL A 576 -34.39 -23.37 7.37
CA VAL A 576 -34.33 -23.35 5.89
C VAL A 576 -34.76 -21.98 5.31
N PRO A 577 -33.90 -21.24 4.56
CA PRO A 577 -32.48 -21.49 4.25
C PRO A 577 -31.49 -20.99 5.31
N SER A 578 -30.35 -21.68 5.47
CA SER A 578 -29.31 -21.31 6.44
C SER A 578 -28.75 -19.90 6.20
N VAL A 579 -28.67 -19.09 7.26
CA VAL A 579 -28.17 -17.70 7.22
C VAL A 579 -26.86 -17.63 7.96
N SER A 580 -25.86 -16.96 7.37
CA SER A 580 -24.57 -16.77 8.00
C SER A 580 -24.13 -15.31 8.02
N SER A 581 -23.39 -14.94 9.07
CA SER A 581 -22.75 -13.65 9.21
C SER A 581 -21.35 -13.85 9.75
N SER A 582 -20.42 -13.01 9.30
CA SER A 582 -19.07 -13.03 9.86
C SER A 582 -18.39 -11.70 9.83
N PHE A 583 -17.51 -11.52 10.80
CA PHE A 583 -16.75 -10.31 11.00
C PHE A 583 -15.30 -10.66 11.34
N ASN A 584 -14.40 -9.89 10.75
CA ASN A 584 -13.00 -9.88 11.15
C ASN A 584 -12.78 -8.69 12.07
N THR A 585 -12.21 -8.90 13.24
CA THR A 585 -11.81 -7.82 14.16
C THR A 585 -10.32 -7.83 14.39
N TYR A 586 -9.74 -6.65 14.55
CA TYR A 586 -8.33 -6.47 14.88
C TYR A 586 -8.10 -6.64 16.38
N LEU A 587 -6.97 -7.24 16.75
CA LEU A 587 -6.51 -7.35 18.13
C LEU A 587 -5.56 -6.18 18.46
N LEU A 588 -6.01 -5.28 19.33
CA LEU A 588 -5.19 -4.17 19.80
C LEU A 588 -4.26 -4.63 20.93
N SER A 589 -2.96 -4.41 20.75
CA SER A 589 -1.98 -4.59 21.82
C SER A 589 -2.17 -3.52 22.89
N ARG A 590 -2.08 -3.91 24.17
CA ARG A 590 -2.09 -2.97 25.29
C ARG A 590 -0.80 -2.18 25.22
N ASP A 591 -0.92 -0.89 24.96
CA ASP A 591 0.20 0.03 24.93
C ASP A 591 0.90 0.00 26.30
N THR A 592 2.06 -0.67 26.40
CA THR A 592 2.90 -0.66 27.61
C THR A 592 3.77 0.61 27.63
N GLY A 593 3.16 1.74 27.30
CA GLY A 593 3.74 3.05 27.51
C GLY A 593 3.67 3.42 28.98
N ARG A 594 4.82 3.53 29.64
CA ARG A 594 4.97 4.09 31.00
C ARG A 594 4.39 5.51 31.06
N GLY A 595 3.10 5.62 31.38
CA GLY A 595 2.48 6.85 31.88
C GLY A 595 2.05 6.60 33.31
N ARG A 596 2.77 7.18 34.29
CA ARG A 596 2.34 7.20 35.69
C ARG A 596 1.04 8.01 35.79
N SER A 597 -0.10 7.34 35.85
CA SER A 597 -1.34 7.91 36.36
C SER A 597 -1.65 7.21 37.68
N ARG A 598 -1.41 7.93 38.79
CA ARG A 598 -1.84 7.50 40.13
C ARG A 598 -3.36 7.38 40.14
N LEU A 599 -3.88 6.15 40.18
CA LEU A 599 -5.28 5.92 40.56
C LEU A 599 -5.34 5.80 42.08
N HIS A 600 -5.99 6.79 42.70
CA HIS A 600 -6.39 6.73 44.09
C HIS A 600 -7.34 5.54 44.30
N ALA A 601 -7.08 4.78 45.36
CA ALA A 601 -7.99 3.77 45.87
C ALA A 601 -9.29 4.44 46.33
N GLY A 602 -10.41 4.04 45.75
CA GLY A 602 -11.75 4.33 46.22
C GLY A 602 -12.57 3.07 46.08
N SER A 603 -12.76 2.35 47.20
CA SER A 603 -13.80 1.34 47.32
C SER A 603 -15.15 1.98 46.99
N LEU A 604 -16.06 1.26 46.32
CA LEU A 604 -17.47 1.31 46.68
C LEU A 604 -18.23 0.10 46.12
N THR A 605 -19.05 -0.40 47.03
CA THR A 605 -19.92 -1.56 47.02
C THR A 605 -21.12 -1.38 46.09
N TRP A 606 -21.62 -2.51 45.58
CA TRP A 606 -22.87 -2.62 44.83
C TRP A 606 -24.08 -2.49 45.75
N ASP A 607 -25.07 -1.70 45.36
CA ASP A 607 -26.45 -1.85 45.82
C ASP A 607 -27.40 -1.89 44.60
N LEU A 608 -28.29 -2.88 44.63
CA LEU A 608 -29.38 -3.19 43.69
C LEU A 608 -30.59 -2.30 44.00
N ILE A 609 -31.27 -1.70 42.99
CA ILE A 609 -32.74 -1.55 42.97
C ILE A 609 -33.28 -1.56 41.51
N PRO A 610 -34.35 -2.32 41.19
CA PRO A 610 -35.02 -2.41 39.88
C PRO A 610 -36.20 -1.43 39.70
N GLY A 611 -36.61 -1.18 38.46
CA GLY A 611 -37.93 -0.60 38.14
C GLY A 611 -38.04 0.09 36.77
N LEU A 612 -38.72 -0.57 35.82
CA LEU A 612 -39.36 0.07 34.66
C LEU A 612 -40.61 0.84 35.13
N GLN A 613 -40.83 2.05 34.63
CA GLN A 613 -42.15 2.51 34.20
C GLN A 613 -42.08 3.77 33.33
N ASP A 614 -42.80 3.70 32.21
CA ASP A 614 -43.39 4.73 31.35
C ASP A 614 -42.90 6.18 31.46
N HIS A 615 -42.50 6.77 30.32
CA HIS A 615 -43.04 8.04 29.87
C HIS A 615 -42.95 8.22 28.34
N THR A 616 -44.11 8.49 27.77
CA THR A 616 -44.44 9.07 26.46
C THR A 616 -43.59 10.30 26.12
N LEU A 617 -43.11 10.41 24.87
CA LEU A 617 -42.48 11.61 24.33
C LEU A 617 -43.33 12.17 23.18
N GLU A 618 -43.98 13.30 23.44
CA GLU A 618 -44.51 14.22 22.43
C GLU A 618 -43.40 15.04 21.78
N ALA A 619 -43.60 15.39 20.51
CA ALA A 619 -42.72 16.21 19.69
C ALA A 619 -42.86 17.70 20.02
N GLY A 620 -41.72 18.40 20.20
CA GLY A 620 -41.67 19.86 20.36
C GLY A 620 -40.25 20.41 20.22
N ALA A 621 -40.07 21.26 19.22
CA ALA A 621 -38.81 21.87 18.78
C ALA A 621 -38.13 22.77 19.81
N LEU A 622 -36.79 22.86 19.74
CA LEU A 622 -36.03 24.08 20.06
C LEU A 622 -34.64 24.05 19.40
N GLU A 623 -34.42 25.01 18.52
CA GLU A 623 -33.16 25.38 17.90
C GLU A 623 -32.15 25.92 18.93
N GLY A 624 -30.85 25.67 18.69
CA GLY A 624 -29.78 26.60 19.05
C GLY A 624 -28.91 26.26 20.27
N ALA A 625 -27.90 25.39 20.07
CA ALA A 625 -26.64 25.47 20.84
C ALA A 625 -25.47 24.82 20.07
N LYS A 626 -24.42 25.61 19.79
CA LYS A 626 -23.11 25.13 19.30
C LYS A 626 -22.41 24.29 20.39
N PRO A 627 -21.73 23.17 20.07
CA PRO A 627 -20.78 22.57 21.00
C PRO A 627 -19.34 23.00 20.69
N LEU A 628 -18.69 23.58 21.70
CA LEU A 628 -17.23 23.68 21.81
C LEU A 628 -16.64 22.27 21.92
N SER A 629 -15.78 21.90 20.98
CA SER A 629 -15.03 20.65 20.98
C SER A 629 -13.76 20.77 21.85
N HIS A 630 -13.69 20.02 22.95
CA HIS A 630 -12.41 19.65 23.58
C HIS A 630 -12.07 18.18 23.24
N PRO A 631 -10.81 17.86 22.91
CA PRO A 631 -10.41 16.54 22.44
C PRO A 631 -9.93 15.65 23.59
N GLY A 632 -10.24 14.37 23.51
CA GLY A 632 -9.58 13.33 24.32
C GLY A 632 -10.54 12.55 25.21
N ILE A 633 -11.17 11.53 24.63
CA ILE A 633 -11.55 10.21 25.16
C ILE A 633 -12.33 9.54 24.00
N PRO A 634 -11.99 8.34 23.52
CA PRO A 634 -12.82 7.66 22.54
C PRO A 634 -14.12 7.23 23.22
N GLN A 635 -15.25 7.78 22.79
CA GLN A 635 -16.56 7.20 23.08
C GLN A 635 -16.55 5.75 22.58
N LYS A 636 -17.03 4.82 23.43
CA LYS A 636 -17.32 3.44 23.01
C LYS A 636 -18.37 3.50 21.89
N SER A 637 -17.94 3.44 20.64
CA SER A 637 -18.82 3.29 19.49
C SER A 637 -19.20 1.82 19.36
N ILE A 638 -20.46 1.49 19.59
CA ILE A 638 -21.02 0.18 19.19
C ILE A 638 -21.29 0.28 17.69
N LEU A 639 -20.66 -0.58 16.89
CA LEU A 639 -20.98 -0.68 15.47
C LEU A 639 -22.23 -1.54 15.31
N ARG A 640 -23.33 -0.92 14.89
CA ARG A 640 -24.51 -1.64 14.42
C ARG A 640 -24.32 -1.90 12.92
N LYS A 641 -24.09 -3.15 12.52
CA LYS A 641 -24.13 -3.50 11.10
C LYS A 641 -25.59 -3.72 10.70
N GLU A 642 -26.19 -2.67 10.14
CA GLU A 642 -27.49 -2.75 9.48
C GLU A 642 -27.29 -3.30 8.06
N PHE A 643 -27.80 -4.49 7.80
CA PHE A 643 -27.92 -5.02 6.45
C PHE A 643 -29.36 -4.80 5.99
N LEU A 644 -29.62 -3.61 5.44
CA LEU A 644 -30.90 -3.24 4.83
C LEU A 644 -30.94 -3.73 3.37
N PHE A 645 -31.95 -4.52 3.03
CA PHE A 645 -32.29 -4.82 1.65
C PHE A 645 -33.11 -3.65 1.08
N GLU A 646 -32.58 -2.95 0.07
CA GLU A 646 -33.43 -2.19 -0.85
C GLU A 646 -34.21 -3.16 -1.74
N TRP A 647 -35.52 -3.12 -1.62
CA TRP A 647 -36.45 -3.78 -2.52
C TRP A 647 -36.35 -3.15 -3.92
N LYS A 648 -35.77 -3.88 -4.88
CA LYS A 648 -35.97 -3.62 -6.31
C LYS A 648 -37.19 -4.41 -6.78
N GLU A 649 -38.37 -3.78 -6.82
CA GLU A 649 -39.35 -4.04 -7.87
C GLU A 649 -40.11 -2.74 -8.15
N GLY A 650 -39.74 -2.10 -9.26
CA GLY A 650 -40.62 -1.15 -9.92
C GLY A 650 -41.71 -1.93 -10.66
N VAL A 651 -42.95 -1.77 -10.23
CA VAL A 651 -44.12 -2.01 -11.10
C VAL A 651 -44.79 -0.66 -11.29
N ILE A 652 -44.57 -0.11 -12.49
CA ILE A 652 -45.41 0.94 -13.06
C ILE A 652 -46.75 0.27 -13.40
N LEU A 653 -47.83 0.64 -12.73
CA LEU A 653 -49.19 0.53 -13.25
C LEU A 653 -50.01 1.75 -12.76
N GLU A 654 -50.36 2.58 -13.76
CA GLU A 654 -51.24 3.76 -13.85
C GLU A 654 -51.43 4.71 -12.65
#